data_AF-A0A401I8V9-F1
#
_entry.id   AF-A0A401I8V9-F1
#
_cell.length_a   1.000
_cell.length_b   1.000
_cell.length_c   1.000
_cell.angle_alpha   90.00
_cell.angle_beta   90.00
_cell.angle_gamma   90.00
#
_symmetry.space_group_name_H-M   'P 1'
#
loop_
_entity.id
_entity.type
_entity.pdbx_description
1 polymer ?
#
loop_
_entity_poly.entity_id
_entity_poly.type
_entity_poly.pdbx_seq_one_letter_code
_entity_poly.pdbx_strand_id
1 'polypeptide(L)'
;MQKQKRWYRQLVAAVLVLSLGVSMTAGSSEAEETTYHLTTNGAPQADIMIRPGAGSTERLAAEELQQTVAMISGARLPALRGAIEDTPVSAYLWTDTIALAESGSAAIDVSLMNNSANPVTVRLETAMSGLAIASFEKEVVLAPYTGANATGIIEVAPEAADGTYSIPITLSVDAVPYKVLQATVELNRNVLYNPSFEAGSGSLPGTGWVVSSGALDDQVARTGQQSMRMDFSAPYTVLRTDQQLKLEAGKPYKLEAWVKGSLPAGQQVVAQFIEMSSDWQSSAPMPQTTYAIHDGWTRIELDYTPSSATQLDFVSCTFYLASGSDPIWIDDVALRAVDTEVDAPPLIASAVDNGGFEQTLSGGVLPVGWNVPSGAVDTGVKHSGAASLRVDIPAAGWTYARTEPLHGLELGETYVLKAWVKGSQPSGQQVLVSFMEKDGVDWSDLVPPTPMEARSLDTGWTLMQWQFTPQTAAGTDFHLAYFYAVNDQLWIDDVSLSKISDANQDGQPGPGEHTRIHLGTPSSNAALATLFPADLAQLADSDGFAVRQHSGETYILGTEPGGVLNGVYDFLERNTGILWTRSTEVGTVYEEQATLAIDETDYTEQSPFRLRGWHLTGLGASGEYHSDPGTEQMMARNKLNSKLAEFENMPLWEQQGEGGVKPFNLGHNLTFWLPNDIYFAAHPDYYNTDANGDPLPVGHDTQINFYHPDVPGVIAGRVADFLAEHPIDTVGIAINDTHYFEQAGYSDQPFVTEDMVTIYPNEADYKSTVYFTFLNKIARQVKLTNPGVQIATYAYFFTEVPPRVAVEDNIVIVLAPISGDDREPIDTPDPTNPNQAYVAKLTGWLAKTDNIVMYNYYGAFPAHQYERPIAAKVQGDLQYYASLGLTGVIPEGVVDANGPQWGVNAMQFWLFQKLMWNPDANLAQLKSDYLAKVYGPAASAMATYYSLIESGWNMYDDVIAYYTDGSTYIGKYIIDAGIAGDAQLALDNAWALADQKIKARIAPIKETFEAMVAAYSAP
;
A
#
# COMPACT_ATOMS: atom_id res chain seq x y z
N MET A 1 34.68 -4.33 49.68
CA MET A 1 36.07 -4.19 49.18
C MET A 1 36.04 -3.25 47.99
N GLN A 2 36.21 -1.93 48.17
CA GLN A 2 37.44 -1.15 48.01
C GLN A 2 38.21 -1.31 46.66
N LYS A 3 38.19 -0.20 45.90
CA LYS A 3 39.11 0.24 44.79
C LYS A 3 38.86 -0.43 43.43
N GLN A 4 38.70 0.26 42.29
CA GLN A 4 39.26 1.53 41.82
C GLN A 4 38.26 2.34 40.96
N LYS A 5 38.14 3.65 41.24
CA LYS A 5 37.55 4.71 40.41
C LYS A 5 38.61 5.79 40.15
N ARG A 6 38.74 6.22 38.90
CA ARG A 6 39.32 7.46 38.30
C ARG A 6 39.57 7.06 36.83
N TRP A 7 39.02 7.71 35.81
CA TRP A 7 39.26 9.09 35.35
C TRP A 7 38.09 9.61 34.48
N TYR A 8 38.07 10.92 34.25
CA TYR A 8 37.21 11.71 33.35
C TYR A 8 35.84 12.22 33.86
N ARG A 9 35.89 13.19 34.78
CA ARG A 9 34.94 14.31 34.89
C ARG A 9 35.68 15.56 35.37
N GLN A 10 35.75 16.58 34.51
CA GLN A 10 36.06 18.02 34.69
C GLN A 10 36.60 18.50 33.33
N LEU A 11 35.92 19.33 32.53
CA LEU A 11 35.47 20.69 32.81
C LEU A 11 34.38 21.14 31.81
N VAL A 12 33.40 21.90 32.31
CA VAL A 12 32.51 22.79 31.53
C VAL A 12 32.66 24.21 32.11
N ALA A 13 32.46 25.21 31.23
CA ALA A 13 32.15 26.63 31.45
C ALA A 13 33.30 27.66 31.45
N ALA A 14 33.33 28.53 30.42
CA ALA A 14 32.88 29.93 30.49
C ALA A 14 33.33 30.76 29.25
N VAL A 15 32.37 31.41 28.59
CA VAL A 15 32.56 32.40 27.50
C VAL A 15 32.27 33.81 28.05
N LEU A 16 33.18 34.78 27.84
CA LEU A 16 32.86 36.22 27.69
C LEU A 16 34.09 37.08 27.26
N VAL A 17 34.07 37.52 25.98
CA VAL A 17 34.34 38.87 25.43
C VAL A 17 35.66 39.62 25.73
N LEU A 18 36.52 39.84 24.71
CA LEU A 18 36.84 41.17 24.11
C LEU A 18 37.95 41.11 23.03
N SER A 19 37.75 41.94 22.01
CA SER A 19 38.52 42.23 20.80
C SER A 19 39.99 42.65 20.97
N LEU A 20 40.85 42.29 20.00
CA LEU A 20 41.78 43.19 19.28
C LEU A 20 42.53 42.41 18.17
N GLY A 21 42.49 42.94 16.96
CA GLY A 21 42.94 42.26 15.75
C GLY A 21 44.45 42.28 15.50
N VAL A 22 44.89 41.32 14.69
CA VAL A 22 46.03 41.43 13.78
C VAL A 22 45.67 40.69 12.49
N SER A 23 45.65 41.44 11.40
CA SER A 23 45.46 40.95 10.04
C SER A 23 46.63 40.08 9.59
N MET A 24 46.34 38.88 9.10
CA MET A 24 47.21 38.19 8.13
C MET A 24 46.34 37.69 6.99
N THR A 25 46.49 38.34 5.84
CA THR A 25 45.92 37.97 4.55
C THR A 25 46.61 36.71 4.04
N ALA A 26 45.93 35.58 4.11
CA ALA A 26 46.21 34.41 3.28
C ALA A 26 45.00 34.25 2.36
N GLY A 27 45.21 34.48 1.07
CA GLY A 27 44.20 34.17 0.06
C GLY A 27 44.04 32.66 -0.05
N SER A 28 43.01 32.13 0.61
CA SER A 28 42.36 30.89 0.19
C SER A 28 41.32 31.27 -0.85
N SER A 29 41.43 30.72 -2.05
CA SER A 29 40.28 30.62 -2.94
C SER A 29 39.24 29.76 -2.23
N GLU A 30 38.16 30.38 -1.75
CA GLU A 30 36.92 29.66 -1.50
C GLU A 30 36.56 28.99 -2.82
N ALA A 31 36.59 27.66 -2.85
CA ALA A 31 35.87 26.93 -3.88
C ALA A 31 34.39 27.30 -3.68
N GLU A 32 33.76 27.90 -4.68
CA GLU A 32 32.29 28.04 -4.68
C GLU A 32 31.71 26.63 -4.48
N GLU A 33 30.96 26.42 -3.39
CA GLU A 33 30.15 25.21 -3.23
C GLU A 33 29.11 25.20 -4.35
N THR A 34 29.32 24.31 -5.32
CA THR A 34 28.34 24.00 -6.37
C THR A 34 27.06 23.51 -5.69
N THR A 35 26.00 24.31 -5.74
CA THR A 35 24.67 23.94 -5.22
C THR A 35 23.95 23.16 -6.30
N TYR A 36 23.58 21.91 -6.02
CA TYR A 36 22.80 21.11 -6.95
C TYR A 36 21.31 21.38 -6.74
N HIS A 37 20.52 21.19 -7.79
CA HIS A 37 19.09 21.39 -7.76
C HIS A 37 18.38 20.11 -8.19
N LEU A 38 17.28 19.78 -7.51
CA LEU A 38 16.30 18.82 -8.03
C LEU A 38 15.56 19.45 -9.21
N THR A 39 15.14 20.71 -9.04
CA THR A 39 14.36 21.44 -10.03
C THR A 39 14.75 22.91 -10.04
N THR A 40 14.61 23.55 -11.21
CA THR A 40 14.82 24.99 -11.37
C THR A 40 13.71 25.55 -12.25
N ASN A 41 12.94 26.52 -11.73
CA ASN A 41 11.82 27.15 -12.43
C ASN A 41 10.80 26.16 -13.03
N GLY A 42 10.53 25.05 -12.34
CA GLY A 42 9.56 24.03 -12.78
C GLY A 42 10.11 23.08 -13.84
N ALA A 43 11.42 23.08 -14.09
CA ALA A 43 12.11 22.12 -14.95
C ALA A 43 12.96 21.16 -14.12
N PRO A 44 13.01 19.85 -14.45
CA PRO A 44 13.87 18.89 -13.75
C PRO A 44 15.35 19.21 -14.00
N GLN A 45 16.17 19.08 -12.96
CA GLN A 45 17.63 19.27 -13.00
C GLN A 45 18.40 18.06 -12.45
N ALA A 46 17.68 16.98 -12.13
CA ALA A 46 18.23 15.73 -11.64
C ALA A 46 17.52 14.51 -12.23
N ASP A 47 18.25 13.42 -12.38
CA ASP A 47 17.69 12.10 -12.68
C ASP A 47 17.74 11.19 -11.44
N ILE A 48 16.70 10.39 -11.23
CA ILE A 48 16.66 9.36 -10.20
C ILE A 48 17.19 8.05 -10.79
N MET A 49 18.27 7.53 -10.21
CA MET A 49 18.98 6.35 -10.70
C MET A 49 18.74 5.14 -9.78
N ILE A 50 18.14 4.10 -10.35
CA ILE A 50 17.91 2.82 -9.67
C ILE A 50 18.68 1.71 -10.38
N ARG A 51 19.27 0.80 -9.61
CA ARG A 51 19.99 -0.34 -10.20
C ARG A 51 19.04 -1.43 -10.73
N PRO A 52 19.48 -2.22 -11.72
CA PRO A 52 18.68 -3.32 -12.27
C PRO A 52 18.29 -4.37 -11.23
N GLY A 53 19.11 -4.61 -10.21
CA GLY A 53 18.80 -5.58 -9.15
C GLY A 53 17.89 -5.04 -8.04
N ALA A 54 17.33 -3.84 -8.19
CA ALA A 54 16.54 -3.21 -7.14
C ALA A 54 15.18 -3.92 -6.92
N GLY A 55 14.80 -4.07 -5.66
CA GLY A 55 13.51 -4.67 -5.25
C GLY A 55 12.33 -3.69 -5.36
N SER A 56 11.13 -4.15 -5.00
CA SER A 56 9.91 -3.32 -4.95
C SER A 56 10.07 -2.09 -4.06
N THR A 57 10.63 -2.22 -2.86
CA THR A 57 10.81 -1.09 -1.93
C THR A 57 11.78 -0.02 -2.44
N GLU A 58 12.87 -0.40 -3.14
CA GLU A 58 13.77 0.58 -3.76
C GLU A 58 13.11 1.30 -4.95
N ARG A 59 12.20 0.62 -5.67
CA ARG A 59 11.38 1.24 -6.72
C ARG A 59 10.35 2.21 -6.12
N LEU A 60 9.68 1.82 -5.04
CA LEU A 60 8.80 2.70 -4.29
C LEU A 60 9.53 3.95 -3.80
N ALA A 61 10.77 3.81 -3.32
CA ALA A 61 11.58 4.96 -2.91
C ALA A 61 11.81 5.96 -4.07
N ALA A 62 12.06 5.48 -5.29
CA ALA A 62 12.17 6.34 -6.44
C ALA A 62 10.84 7.00 -6.84
N GLU A 63 9.75 6.26 -6.75
CA GLU A 63 8.40 6.76 -7.02
C GLU A 63 8.00 7.85 -6.03
N GLU A 64 8.20 7.65 -4.73
CA GLU A 64 7.92 8.65 -3.70
C GLU A 64 8.78 9.90 -3.89
N LEU A 65 10.07 9.77 -4.24
CA LEU A 65 10.94 10.90 -4.59
C LEU A 65 10.40 11.68 -5.79
N GLN A 66 10.09 10.99 -6.88
CA GLN A 66 9.59 11.60 -8.12
C GLN A 66 8.24 12.29 -7.90
N GLN A 67 7.27 11.60 -7.30
CA GLN A 67 5.92 12.10 -7.07
C GLN A 67 5.93 13.30 -6.11
N THR A 68 6.72 13.24 -5.04
CA THR A 68 6.80 14.34 -4.07
C THR A 68 7.46 15.57 -4.70
N VAL A 69 8.53 15.40 -5.47
CA VAL A 69 9.17 16.52 -6.19
C VAL A 69 8.20 17.14 -7.20
N ALA A 70 7.45 16.33 -7.95
CA ALA A 70 6.42 16.81 -8.89
C ALA A 70 5.30 17.57 -8.16
N MET A 71 4.81 17.04 -7.05
CA MET A 71 3.76 17.66 -6.23
C MET A 71 4.18 19.04 -5.70
N ILE A 72 5.44 19.20 -5.31
CA ILE A 72 5.96 20.44 -4.72
C ILE A 72 6.34 21.46 -5.80
N SER A 73 6.98 21.01 -6.89
CA SER A 73 7.62 21.90 -7.86
C SER A 73 6.92 22.02 -9.21
N GLY A 74 5.99 21.13 -9.50
CA GLY A 74 5.39 20.96 -10.83
C GLY A 74 6.30 20.24 -11.84
N ALA A 75 7.55 19.88 -11.47
CA ALA A 75 8.48 19.19 -12.35
C ALA A 75 8.63 17.72 -11.96
N ARG A 76 8.47 16.82 -12.93
CA ARG A 76 8.69 15.38 -12.74
C ARG A 76 10.14 15.02 -13.08
N LEU A 77 10.89 14.52 -12.08
CA LEU A 77 12.26 14.05 -12.31
C LEU A 77 12.25 12.77 -13.14
N PRO A 78 13.10 12.62 -14.17
CA PRO A 78 13.23 11.35 -14.87
C PRO A 78 13.71 10.26 -13.89
N ALA A 79 12.97 9.14 -13.81
CA ALA A 79 13.44 7.93 -13.15
C ALA A 79 14.02 6.98 -14.19
N LEU A 80 15.23 6.48 -13.95
CA LEU A 80 15.99 5.65 -14.86
C LEU A 80 16.49 4.39 -14.13
N ARG A 81 16.16 3.23 -14.70
CA ARG A 81 16.72 1.94 -14.29
C ARG A 81 17.94 1.63 -15.15
N GLY A 82 19.11 1.54 -14.56
CA GLY A 82 20.34 1.40 -15.35
C GLY A 82 21.62 1.18 -14.55
N ALA A 83 22.67 0.87 -15.30
CA ALA A 83 24.02 0.64 -14.80
C ALA A 83 25.02 1.43 -15.65
N ILE A 84 25.79 2.33 -15.03
CA ILE A 84 26.74 3.22 -15.74
C ILE A 84 27.85 2.41 -16.43
N GLU A 85 28.16 1.23 -15.91
CA GLU A 85 29.11 0.28 -16.50
C GLU A 85 28.66 -0.33 -17.83
N ASP A 86 27.37 -0.27 -18.19
CA ASP A 86 26.85 -0.74 -19.48
C ASP A 86 27.17 0.27 -20.59
N THR A 87 28.27 0.09 -21.30
CA THR A 87 28.67 0.99 -22.39
C THR A 87 28.42 0.37 -23.78
N PRO A 88 27.95 1.14 -24.78
CA PRO A 88 27.63 2.56 -24.74
C PRO A 88 26.24 2.89 -24.16
N VAL A 89 25.34 1.91 -24.04
CA VAL A 89 23.96 2.11 -23.58
C VAL A 89 23.61 1.12 -22.48
N SER A 90 23.05 1.61 -21.37
CA SER A 90 22.33 0.78 -20.41
C SER A 90 20.88 0.64 -20.82
N ALA A 91 20.34 -0.56 -20.72
CA ALA A 91 18.94 -0.83 -21.08
C ALA A 91 18.34 -1.95 -20.24
N TYR A 92 17.22 -1.65 -19.59
CA TYR A 92 16.52 -2.56 -18.68
C TYR A 92 15.01 -2.35 -18.74
N LEU A 93 14.27 -3.44 -18.59
CA LEU A 93 12.81 -3.36 -18.38
C LEU A 93 12.52 -2.80 -17.00
N TRP A 94 11.48 -1.98 -16.84
CA TRP A 94 10.96 -1.61 -15.52
C TRP A 94 10.24 -2.78 -14.85
N THR A 95 9.48 -3.51 -15.66
CA THR A 95 8.79 -4.74 -15.29
C THR A 95 9.17 -5.81 -16.31
N ASP A 96 9.79 -6.88 -15.83
CA ASP A 96 10.18 -8.02 -16.65
C ASP A 96 9.12 -9.13 -16.69
N THR A 97 8.13 -9.08 -15.79
CA THR A 97 7.00 -10.03 -15.74
C THR A 97 5.68 -9.28 -15.62
N ILE A 98 4.78 -9.50 -16.56
CA ILE A 98 3.47 -8.87 -16.64
C ILE A 98 2.41 -9.95 -16.45
N ALA A 99 1.75 -9.93 -15.29
CA ALA A 99 0.63 -10.82 -14.99
C ALA A 99 -0.68 -10.22 -15.53
N LEU A 100 -1.44 -11.01 -16.30
CA LEU A 100 -2.69 -10.60 -16.92
C LEU A 100 -3.80 -11.58 -16.58
N ALA A 101 -4.94 -11.03 -16.14
CA ALA A 101 -6.15 -11.79 -15.85
C ALA A 101 -7.15 -11.77 -17.02
N GLU A 102 -6.87 -11.02 -18.09
CA GLU A 102 -7.70 -10.90 -19.28
C GLU A 102 -6.87 -10.69 -20.54
N SER A 103 -7.52 -10.85 -21.70
CA SER A 103 -6.96 -10.55 -23.01
C SER A 103 -6.93 -9.03 -23.24
N GLY A 104 -6.04 -8.53 -24.11
CA GLY A 104 -5.97 -7.10 -24.42
C GLY A 104 -4.55 -6.57 -24.48
N SER A 105 -4.40 -5.27 -24.25
CA SER A 105 -3.12 -4.56 -24.34
C SER A 105 -2.54 -4.25 -22.96
N ALA A 106 -1.25 -4.50 -22.76
CA ALA A 106 -0.52 -4.14 -21.54
C ALA A 106 0.74 -3.33 -21.88
N ALA A 107 1.03 -2.28 -21.11
CA ALA A 107 2.23 -1.49 -21.32
C ALA A 107 3.49 -2.25 -20.86
N ILE A 108 4.60 -2.03 -21.56
CA ILE A 108 5.92 -2.50 -21.17
C ILE A 108 6.95 -1.39 -21.33
N ASP A 109 7.60 -1.00 -20.24
CA ASP A 109 8.55 0.11 -20.26
C ASP A 109 9.99 -0.36 -20.24
N VAL A 110 10.80 0.19 -21.15
CA VAL A 110 12.25 0.01 -21.21
C VAL A 110 12.94 1.31 -20.81
N SER A 111 13.70 1.28 -19.73
CA SER A 111 14.64 2.34 -19.36
C SER A 111 15.88 2.25 -20.24
N LEU A 112 16.26 3.36 -20.85
CA LEU A 112 17.43 3.51 -21.71
C LEU A 112 18.33 4.62 -21.16
N MET A 113 19.63 4.39 -21.10
CA MET A 113 20.61 5.40 -20.70
C MET A 113 21.84 5.37 -21.59
N ASN A 114 22.20 6.51 -22.17
CA ASN A 114 23.46 6.64 -22.89
C ASN A 114 24.59 6.87 -21.90
N ASN A 115 25.51 5.92 -21.79
CA ASN A 115 26.67 5.99 -20.90
C ASN A 115 27.93 6.53 -21.59
N SER A 116 27.79 7.03 -22.82
CA SER A 116 28.91 7.47 -23.64
C SER A 116 28.92 8.99 -23.84
N ALA A 117 30.09 9.50 -24.24
CA ALA A 117 30.29 10.90 -24.59
C ALA A 117 29.69 11.29 -25.96
N ASN A 118 29.13 10.34 -26.71
CA ASN A 118 28.58 10.57 -28.04
C ASN A 118 27.06 10.33 -28.03
N PRO A 119 26.26 11.05 -28.83
CA PRO A 119 24.88 10.70 -29.04
C PRO A 119 24.76 9.27 -29.61
N VAL A 120 23.70 8.56 -29.22
CA VAL A 120 23.42 7.19 -29.68
C VAL A 120 21.96 7.09 -30.12
N THR A 121 21.70 6.31 -31.16
CA THR A 121 20.33 5.98 -31.59
C THR A 121 19.99 4.56 -31.16
N VAL A 122 18.97 4.42 -30.31
CA VAL A 122 18.49 3.13 -29.81
C VAL A 122 17.23 2.72 -30.57
N ARG A 123 17.15 1.45 -30.92
CA ARG A 123 15.97 0.85 -31.56
C ARG A 123 15.60 -0.44 -30.86
N LEU A 124 14.32 -0.56 -30.50
CA LEU A 124 13.74 -1.74 -29.84
C LEU A 124 12.89 -2.49 -30.86
N GLU A 125 13.15 -3.78 -31.04
CA GLU A 125 12.42 -4.64 -31.97
C GLU A 125 12.12 -5.97 -31.31
N THR A 126 10.93 -6.51 -31.54
CA THR A 126 10.57 -7.85 -31.08
C THR A 126 10.39 -8.79 -32.27
N ALA A 127 10.84 -10.03 -32.13
CA ALA A 127 10.51 -11.09 -33.08
C ALA A 127 9.23 -11.81 -32.64
N MET A 128 8.39 -12.22 -33.59
CA MET A 128 7.12 -12.88 -33.29
C MET A 128 7.32 -14.17 -32.47
N SER A 129 6.69 -14.25 -31.29
CA SER A 129 6.44 -15.50 -30.57
C SER A 129 4.97 -15.61 -30.14
N GLY A 130 4.13 -16.02 -31.09
CA GLY A 130 3.03 -16.95 -30.87
C GLY A 130 2.03 -16.72 -29.72
N LEU A 131 1.72 -15.48 -29.29
CA LEU A 131 0.43 -15.04 -28.69
C LEU A 131 0.49 -13.64 -28.03
N ALA A 132 1.68 -13.08 -27.79
CA ALA A 132 1.89 -11.74 -27.23
C ALA A 132 2.85 -10.91 -28.11
N ILE A 133 2.46 -9.71 -28.59
CA ILE A 133 3.33 -8.85 -29.43
C ILE A 133 3.63 -7.55 -28.70
N ALA A 134 4.91 -7.26 -28.41
CA ALA A 134 5.34 -5.95 -27.92
C ALA A 134 5.70 -5.01 -29.09
N SER A 135 4.98 -3.91 -29.28
CA SER A 135 5.34 -2.86 -30.25
C SER A 135 5.95 -1.64 -29.55
N PHE A 136 7.07 -1.11 -30.04
CA PHE A 136 7.72 0.10 -29.54
C PHE A 136 7.75 1.20 -30.61
N GLU A 137 7.92 2.46 -30.20
CA GLU A 137 8.28 3.54 -31.12
C GLU A 137 9.61 3.25 -31.85
N LYS A 138 9.73 3.66 -33.11
CA LYS A 138 10.74 3.13 -34.03
C LYS A 138 12.19 3.43 -33.65
N GLU A 139 12.50 4.60 -33.09
CA GLU A 139 13.86 5.04 -32.76
C GLU A 139 13.84 6.04 -31.60
N VAL A 140 14.79 5.88 -30.66
CA VAL A 140 15.02 6.80 -29.53
C VAL A 140 16.44 7.37 -29.65
N VAL A 141 16.57 8.68 -29.79
CA VAL A 141 17.87 9.36 -29.86
C VAL A 141 18.24 9.87 -28.47
N LEU A 142 19.36 9.41 -27.94
CA LEU A 142 19.86 9.81 -26.62
C LEU A 142 21.09 10.69 -26.79
N ALA A 143 21.07 11.88 -26.18
CA ALA A 143 22.24 12.73 -26.04
C ALA A 143 23.30 12.07 -25.13
N PRO A 144 24.56 12.55 -25.13
CA PRO A 144 25.59 12.04 -24.22
C PRO A 144 25.13 12.10 -22.76
N TYR A 145 25.28 11.00 -22.03
CA TYR A 145 24.98 10.91 -20.59
C TYR A 145 23.51 11.18 -20.19
N THR A 146 22.57 11.12 -21.13
CA THR A 146 21.13 11.26 -20.85
C THR A 146 20.42 9.92 -20.91
N GLY A 147 19.28 9.80 -20.22
CA GLY A 147 18.37 8.66 -20.35
C GLY A 147 16.98 9.04 -20.83
N ALA A 148 16.21 8.03 -21.21
CA ALA A 148 14.80 8.13 -21.56
C ALA A 148 14.09 6.80 -21.28
N ASN A 149 12.78 6.84 -21.10
CA ASN A 149 11.94 5.64 -21.10
C ASN A 149 11.32 5.44 -22.48
N ALA A 150 11.33 4.20 -22.95
CA ALA A 150 10.65 3.78 -24.18
C ALA A 150 9.52 2.83 -23.80
N THR A 151 8.28 3.28 -23.97
CA THR A 151 7.08 2.49 -23.73
C THR A 151 6.73 1.68 -24.96
N GLY A 152 6.46 0.40 -24.76
CA GLY A 152 5.87 -0.50 -25.74
C GLY A 152 4.51 -1.02 -25.28
N ILE A 153 3.79 -1.66 -26.19
CA ILE A 153 2.48 -2.27 -25.93
C ILE A 153 2.56 -3.75 -26.25
N ILE A 154 2.29 -4.60 -25.27
CA ILE A 154 2.06 -6.03 -25.43
C ILE A 154 0.60 -6.27 -25.77
N GLU A 155 0.30 -6.85 -26.92
CA GLU A 155 -1.04 -7.29 -27.29
C GLU A 155 -1.20 -8.80 -27.05
N VAL A 156 -2.15 -9.18 -26.19
CA VAL A 156 -2.55 -10.56 -25.91
C VAL A 156 -3.86 -10.87 -26.62
N ALA A 157 -3.80 -11.81 -27.57
CA ALA A 157 -4.97 -12.19 -28.34
C ALA A 157 -6.04 -12.91 -27.47
N PRO A 158 -7.34 -12.74 -27.73
CA PRO A 158 -8.41 -13.46 -27.02
C PRO A 158 -8.25 -14.99 -27.07
N GLU A 159 -7.76 -15.51 -28.19
CA GLU A 159 -7.48 -16.94 -28.39
C GLU A 159 -6.19 -17.44 -27.71
N ALA A 160 -5.45 -16.57 -27.01
CA ALA A 160 -4.27 -16.98 -26.26
C ALA A 160 -4.61 -18.01 -25.20
N ALA A 161 -3.87 -19.11 -25.15
CA ALA A 161 -4.00 -20.05 -24.04
C ALA A 161 -3.51 -19.39 -22.75
N ASP A 162 -4.13 -19.70 -21.61
CA ASP A 162 -3.56 -19.31 -20.32
C ASP A 162 -2.18 -19.99 -20.16
N GLY A 163 -1.20 -19.27 -19.61
CA GLY A 163 0.17 -19.75 -19.46
C GLY A 163 1.21 -18.63 -19.47
N THR A 164 2.49 -19.04 -19.43
CA THR A 164 3.63 -18.12 -19.41
C THR A 164 4.25 -17.98 -20.79
N TYR A 165 4.37 -16.75 -21.28
CA TYR A 165 4.94 -16.40 -22.58
C TYR A 165 6.23 -15.59 -22.40
N SER A 166 7.28 -15.93 -23.13
CA SER A 166 8.53 -15.17 -23.15
C SER A 166 8.62 -14.31 -24.42
N ILE A 167 8.88 -13.02 -24.24
CA ILE A 167 8.92 -12.00 -25.29
C ILE A 167 10.34 -11.40 -25.35
N PRO A 168 11.16 -11.80 -26.35
CA PRO A 168 12.48 -11.23 -26.54
C PRO A 168 12.41 -9.87 -27.24
N ILE A 169 12.96 -8.84 -26.60
CA ILE A 169 13.07 -7.47 -27.12
C ILE A 169 14.53 -7.23 -27.51
N THR A 170 14.81 -7.25 -28.80
CA THR A 170 16.13 -6.95 -29.37
C THR A 170 16.36 -5.45 -29.38
N LEU A 171 17.40 -5.03 -28.68
CA LEU A 171 17.89 -3.67 -28.68
C LEU A 171 19.06 -3.53 -29.64
N SER A 172 18.97 -2.56 -30.56
CA SER A 172 20.07 -2.15 -31.43
C SER A 172 20.53 -0.73 -31.09
N VAL A 173 21.85 -0.50 -31.11
CA VAL A 173 22.47 0.81 -30.97
C VAL A 173 23.15 1.17 -32.29
N ASP A 174 22.79 2.32 -32.86
CA ASP A 174 23.27 2.80 -34.17
C ASP A 174 23.15 1.73 -35.27
N ALA A 175 21.96 1.09 -35.31
CA ALA A 175 21.60 -0.01 -36.21
C ALA A 175 22.40 -1.32 -36.03
N VAL A 176 23.17 -1.46 -34.95
CA VAL A 176 23.88 -2.70 -34.60
C VAL A 176 23.18 -3.38 -33.42
N PRO A 177 22.77 -4.65 -33.53
CA PRO A 177 22.22 -5.41 -32.41
C PRO A 177 23.19 -5.42 -31.21
N TYR A 178 22.69 -5.05 -30.04
CA TYR A 178 23.49 -4.83 -28.83
C TYR A 178 23.13 -5.81 -27.71
N LYS A 179 21.84 -5.88 -27.35
CA LYS A 179 21.34 -6.67 -26.21
C LYS A 179 19.94 -7.20 -26.51
N VAL A 180 19.54 -8.31 -25.88
CA VAL A 180 18.15 -8.78 -25.88
C VAL A 180 17.63 -8.68 -24.45
N LEU A 181 16.55 -7.94 -24.26
CA LEU A 181 15.79 -7.91 -23.00
C LEU A 181 14.74 -9.02 -23.05
N GLN A 182 14.48 -9.67 -21.93
CA GLN A 182 13.49 -10.75 -21.83
C GLN A 182 12.34 -10.26 -20.97
N ALA A 183 11.15 -10.17 -21.57
CA ALA A 183 9.92 -9.95 -20.85
C ALA A 183 9.14 -11.27 -20.75
N THR A 184 8.34 -11.41 -19.71
CA THR A 184 7.49 -12.54 -19.42
C THR A 184 6.06 -12.04 -19.29
N VAL A 185 5.11 -12.72 -19.94
CA VAL A 185 3.68 -12.49 -19.74
C VAL A 185 3.08 -13.73 -19.10
N GLU A 186 2.47 -13.57 -17.93
CA GLU A 186 1.77 -14.63 -17.22
C GLU A 186 0.27 -14.40 -17.39
N LEU A 187 -0.35 -15.14 -18.31
CA LEU A 187 -1.77 -15.05 -18.58
C LEU A 187 -2.52 -16.09 -17.74
N ASN A 188 -3.29 -15.65 -16.76
CA ASN A 188 -4.15 -16.52 -15.97
C ASN A 188 -5.55 -15.92 -15.83
N ARG A 189 -6.47 -16.32 -16.70
CA ARG A 189 -7.86 -15.81 -16.70
C ARG A 189 -8.79 -16.55 -15.75
N ASN A 190 -8.31 -17.55 -15.02
CA ASN A 190 -9.12 -18.31 -14.08
C ASN A 190 -9.20 -17.57 -12.74
N VAL A 191 -10.39 -17.15 -12.34
CA VAL A 191 -10.58 -16.41 -11.08
C VAL A 191 -10.63 -17.31 -9.85
N LEU A 192 -10.62 -18.63 -10.03
CA LEU A 192 -10.64 -19.59 -8.93
C LEU A 192 -9.24 -19.87 -8.41
N TYR A 193 -9.06 -19.77 -7.10
CA TYR A 193 -7.93 -20.36 -6.40
C TYR A 193 -8.03 -21.91 -6.34
N ASN A 194 -6.87 -22.58 -6.46
CA ASN A 194 -6.71 -24.04 -6.49
C ASN A 194 -7.72 -24.79 -7.38
N PRO A 195 -7.86 -24.42 -8.67
CA PRO A 195 -8.90 -24.95 -9.54
C PRO A 195 -8.75 -26.43 -9.92
N SER A 196 -7.52 -26.94 -9.92
CA SER A 196 -7.17 -28.33 -10.26
C SER A 196 -6.91 -29.18 -9.03
N PHE A 197 -7.17 -28.66 -7.82
CA PHE A 197 -7.01 -29.40 -6.56
C PHE A 197 -5.59 -29.90 -6.27
N GLU A 198 -4.57 -29.33 -6.90
CA GLU A 198 -3.17 -29.74 -6.72
C GLU A 198 -2.55 -29.20 -5.43
N ALA A 199 -3.18 -28.21 -4.79
CA ALA A 199 -2.79 -27.73 -3.47
C ALA A 199 -3.55 -28.47 -2.35
N GLY A 200 -2.82 -28.86 -1.30
CA GLY A 200 -3.34 -29.52 -0.10
C GLY A 200 -3.17 -31.05 -0.08
N SER A 201 -3.43 -31.66 1.08
CA SER A 201 -3.52 -33.11 1.31
C SER A 201 -4.73 -33.49 2.18
N GLY A 202 -5.53 -34.47 1.76
CA GLY A 202 -6.67 -35.00 2.54
C GLY A 202 -8.02 -34.32 2.27
N SER A 203 -8.89 -34.24 3.30
CA SER A 203 -10.21 -33.59 3.24
C SER A 203 -10.10 -32.18 3.86
N LEU A 204 -9.90 -31.14 3.04
CA LEU A 204 -9.28 -29.91 3.55
C LEU A 204 -10.16 -28.65 3.61
N PRO A 205 -10.16 -27.97 4.78
CA PRO A 205 -10.17 -26.51 4.92
C PRO A 205 -8.87 -25.87 4.37
N GLY A 206 -8.92 -24.61 3.91
CA GLY A 206 -7.73 -23.84 3.49
C GLY A 206 -7.38 -23.92 2.00
N THR A 207 -8.03 -24.80 1.23
CA THR A 207 -7.74 -25.01 -0.20
C THR A 207 -8.53 -24.10 -1.15
N GLY A 208 -9.28 -23.12 -0.62
CA GLY A 208 -10.27 -22.35 -1.38
C GLY A 208 -11.56 -23.10 -1.74
N TRP A 209 -11.67 -24.37 -1.32
CA TRP A 209 -12.80 -25.26 -1.54
C TRP A 209 -13.20 -25.97 -0.25
N VAL A 210 -14.49 -26.25 -0.10
CA VAL A 210 -15.06 -27.01 1.02
C VAL A 210 -15.96 -28.10 0.48
N VAL A 211 -15.70 -29.35 0.88
CA VAL A 211 -16.55 -30.51 0.58
C VAL A 211 -17.20 -31.04 1.86
N SER A 212 -18.52 -31.27 1.84
CA SER A 212 -19.25 -31.73 3.03
C SER A 212 -19.03 -33.22 3.34
N SER A 213 -18.61 -34.01 2.35
CA SER A 213 -18.28 -35.43 2.46
C SER A 213 -17.46 -35.85 1.25
N GLY A 214 -16.18 -36.13 1.44
CA GLY A 214 -15.25 -36.34 0.34
C GLY A 214 -13.80 -36.06 0.75
N ALA A 215 -12.88 -36.21 -0.18
CA ALA A 215 -11.46 -35.92 0.00
C ALA A 215 -10.75 -35.72 -1.34
N LEU A 216 -9.54 -35.16 -1.30
CA LEU A 216 -8.61 -35.26 -2.42
C LEU A 216 -8.27 -36.73 -2.71
N ASP A 217 -8.22 -37.08 -3.99
CA ASP A 217 -7.98 -38.44 -4.48
C ASP A 217 -6.86 -38.43 -5.52
N ASP A 218 -5.73 -39.06 -5.16
CA ASP A 218 -4.52 -39.18 -5.97
C ASP A 218 -4.54 -40.37 -6.95
N GLN A 219 -5.61 -41.18 -6.94
CA GLN A 219 -5.75 -42.35 -7.81
C GLN A 219 -6.60 -42.05 -9.03
N VAL A 220 -7.49 -41.06 -8.92
CA VAL A 220 -8.41 -40.65 -9.98
C VAL A 220 -8.23 -39.16 -10.21
N ALA A 221 -7.40 -38.81 -11.19
CA ALA A 221 -7.18 -37.44 -11.63
C ALA A 221 -7.40 -37.36 -13.15
N ARG A 222 -7.77 -36.17 -13.64
CA ARG A 222 -7.87 -35.89 -15.07
C ARG A 222 -6.54 -35.35 -15.57
N THR A 223 -6.04 -34.31 -14.91
CA THR A 223 -4.70 -33.78 -15.07
C THR A 223 -4.05 -33.66 -13.69
N GLY A 224 -2.77 -33.31 -13.60
CA GLY A 224 -2.10 -33.22 -12.30
C GLY A 224 -1.94 -34.57 -11.58
N GLN A 225 -1.84 -34.51 -10.25
CA GLN A 225 -1.65 -35.65 -9.36
C GLN A 225 -2.93 -36.07 -8.64
N GLN A 226 -3.92 -35.18 -8.46
CA GLN A 226 -5.11 -35.49 -7.67
C GLN A 226 -6.37 -34.77 -8.18
N SER A 227 -7.55 -35.22 -7.73
CA SER A 227 -8.81 -34.51 -7.95
C SER A 227 -9.70 -34.51 -6.70
N MET A 228 -10.80 -33.75 -6.72
CA MET A 228 -11.74 -33.72 -5.61
C MET A 228 -12.77 -34.85 -5.72
N ARG A 229 -12.69 -35.84 -4.83
CA ARG A 229 -13.73 -36.89 -4.70
C ARG A 229 -14.86 -36.40 -3.81
N MET A 230 -16.09 -36.49 -4.30
CA MET A 230 -17.32 -36.28 -3.53
C MET A 230 -17.97 -37.62 -3.20
N ASP A 231 -18.06 -37.94 -1.91
CA ASP A 231 -18.73 -39.14 -1.40
C ASP A 231 -20.15 -38.80 -1.01
N PHE A 232 -21.15 -39.53 -1.53
CA PHE A 232 -22.55 -39.25 -1.21
C PHE A 232 -22.82 -39.42 0.29
N SER A 233 -23.35 -38.35 0.90
CA SER A 233 -23.89 -38.34 2.25
C SER A 233 -25.31 -37.76 2.21
N ALA A 234 -26.27 -38.41 2.87
CA ALA A 234 -27.65 -37.97 2.86
C ALA A 234 -27.82 -36.66 3.65
N PRO A 235 -28.62 -35.68 3.18
CA PRO A 235 -29.48 -35.74 1.99
C PRO A 235 -28.77 -35.43 0.66
N TYR A 236 -27.60 -34.78 0.69
CA TYR A 236 -26.73 -34.51 -0.46
C TYR A 236 -25.33 -34.16 0.01
N THR A 237 -24.34 -34.31 -0.88
CA THR A 237 -22.97 -33.81 -0.67
C THR A 237 -22.77 -32.53 -1.45
N VAL A 238 -22.13 -31.53 -0.83
CA VAL A 238 -21.82 -30.23 -1.42
C VAL A 238 -20.32 -30.10 -1.57
N LEU A 239 -19.86 -29.67 -2.75
CA LEU A 239 -18.55 -29.08 -2.95
C LEU A 239 -18.77 -27.62 -3.31
N ARG A 240 -18.22 -26.68 -2.55
CA ARG A 240 -18.35 -25.25 -2.84
C ARG A 240 -17.03 -24.52 -2.73
N THR A 241 -16.94 -23.36 -3.35
CA THR A 241 -15.85 -22.43 -3.08
C THR A 241 -15.99 -21.83 -1.68
N ASP A 242 -14.86 -21.64 -1.01
CA ASP A 242 -14.76 -20.94 0.29
C ASP A 242 -14.11 -19.56 0.18
N GLN A 243 -13.60 -19.26 -1.01
CA GLN A 243 -13.16 -17.94 -1.45
C GLN A 243 -14.37 -17.04 -1.76
N GLN A 244 -14.28 -15.76 -1.39
CA GLN A 244 -15.27 -14.73 -1.69
C GLN A 244 -15.10 -14.20 -3.12
N LEU A 245 -15.74 -14.82 -4.11
CA LEU A 245 -15.58 -14.40 -5.52
C LEU A 245 -16.34 -13.10 -5.78
N LYS A 246 -15.60 -12.00 -5.95
CA LYS A 246 -16.15 -10.69 -6.34
C LYS A 246 -16.19 -10.58 -7.87
N LEU A 247 -17.30 -11.01 -8.47
CA LEU A 247 -17.51 -10.95 -9.92
C LEU A 247 -18.13 -9.61 -10.34
N GLU A 248 -17.80 -9.12 -11.53
CA GLU A 248 -18.29 -7.82 -12.02
C GLU A 248 -19.76 -7.90 -12.47
N ALA A 249 -20.59 -6.97 -11.99
CA ALA A 249 -22.00 -6.90 -12.35
C ALA A 249 -22.20 -6.63 -13.86
N GLY A 250 -23.05 -7.41 -14.51
CA GLY A 250 -23.34 -7.32 -15.93
C GLY A 250 -22.31 -8.00 -16.84
N LYS A 251 -21.14 -8.41 -16.32
CA LYS A 251 -20.12 -9.13 -17.09
C LYS A 251 -20.46 -10.63 -17.15
N PRO A 252 -20.49 -11.25 -18.33
CA PRO A 252 -20.76 -12.68 -18.43
C PRO A 252 -19.53 -13.49 -17.99
N TYR A 253 -19.77 -14.60 -17.28
CA TYR A 253 -18.78 -15.56 -16.82
C TYR A 253 -19.22 -16.97 -17.19
N LYS A 254 -18.25 -17.85 -17.40
CA LYS A 254 -18.47 -19.27 -17.65
C LYS A 254 -17.69 -20.10 -16.65
N LEU A 255 -18.42 -20.92 -15.89
CA LEU A 255 -17.87 -22.00 -15.08
C LEU A 255 -17.73 -23.24 -15.95
N GLU A 256 -16.56 -23.86 -15.93
CA GLU A 256 -16.27 -25.11 -16.58
C GLU A 256 -15.71 -26.07 -15.52
N ALA A 257 -16.08 -27.33 -15.57
CA ALA A 257 -15.47 -28.34 -14.70
C ALA A 257 -15.45 -29.68 -15.42
N TRP A 258 -14.48 -30.52 -15.08
CA TRP A 258 -14.48 -31.91 -15.50
C TRP A 258 -14.97 -32.80 -14.38
N VAL A 259 -15.99 -33.60 -14.69
CA VAL A 259 -16.66 -34.46 -13.72
C VAL A 259 -16.66 -35.89 -14.21
N LYS A 260 -16.32 -36.82 -13.33
CA LYS A 260 -16.31 -38.26 -13.60
C LYS A 260 -17.19 -38.97 -12.58
N GLY A 261 -18.12 -39.78 -13.07
CA GLY A 261 -18.85 -40.74 -12.25
C GLY A 261 -18.03 -42.00 -12.00
N SER A 262 -18.53 -42.85 -11.11
CA SER A 262 -18.02 -44.21 -10.86
C SER A 262 -18.83 -45.26 -11.62
N LEU A 263 -20.00 -44.90 -12.17
CA LEU A 263 -20.89 -45.79 -12.91
C LEU A 263 -20.97 -45.44 -14.40
N PRO A 264 -21.14 -46.42 -15.32
CA PRO A 264 -21.23 -46.17 -16.76
C PRO A 264 -22.40 -45.28 -17.22
N ALA A 265 -23.44 -45.14 -16.40
CA ALA A 265 -24.57 -44.23 -16.64
C ALA A 265 -25.42 -44.10 -15.36
N GLY A 266 -26.26 -43.06 -15.31
CA GLY A 266 -27.29 -42.91 -14.27
C GLY A 266 -26.88 -42.07 -13.06
N GLN A 267 -25.64 -41.60 -12.99
CA GLN A 267 -25.21 -40.59 -12.02
C GLN A 267 -25.42 -39.17 -12.55
N GLN A 268 -25.57 -38.22 -11.62
CA GLN A 268 -25.78 -36.81 -11.94
C GLN A 268 -25.01 -35.94 -10.96
N VAL A 269 -24.57 -34.79 -11.44
CA VAL A 269 -24.05 -33.69 -10.62
C VAL A 269 -24.88 -32.44 -10.91
N VAL A 270 -25.15 -31.65 -9.89
CA VAL A 270 -25.80 -30.35 -10.05
C VAL A 270 -24.74 -29.27 -9.88
N ALA A 271 -24.69 -28.27 -10.76
CA ALA A 271 -23.88 -27.07 -10.57
C ALA A 271 -24.78 -25.85 -10.40
N GLN A 272 -24.34 -24.90 -9.58
CA GLN A 272 -25.10 -23.70 -9.21
C GLN A 272 -24.14 -22.58 -8.77
N PHE A 273 -24.52 -21.33 -9.05
CA PHE A 273 -23.95 -20.16 -8.40
C PHE A 273 -24.85 -19.69 -7.26
N ILE A 274 -24.27 -19.20 -6.17
CA ILE A 274 -25.00 -18.67 -5.02
C ILE A 274 -24.39 -17.31 -4.67
N GLU A 275 -25.18 -16.24 -4.66
CA GLU A 275 -24.75 -14.96 -4.11
C GLU A 275 -24.84 -15.02 -2.58
N MET A 276 -23.86 -14.46 -1.88
CA MET A 276 -23.66 -14.61 -0.43
C MET A 276 -23.34 -13.26 0.22
N SER A 277 -23.85 -13.01 1.43
CA SER A 277 -23.37 -11.90 2.27
C SER A 277 -22.04 -12.23 2.93
N SER A 278 -21.29 -11.20 3.29
CA SER A 278 -19.95 -11.22 3.89
C SER A 278 -19.90 -12.01 5.21
N ASP A 279 -21.00 -12.06 5.94
CA ASP A 279 -21.18 -12.86 7.16
C ASP A 279 -21.61 -14.32 6.91
N TRP A 280 -21.71 -14.73 5.64
CA TRP A 280 -22.18 -16.04 5.16
C TRP A 280 -23.61 -16.42 5.59
N GLN A 281 -24.40 -15.49 6.16
CA GLN A 281 -25.73 -15.79 6.68
C GLN A 281 -26.85 -15.64 5.63
N SER A 282 -26.70 -14.69 4.71
CA SER A 282 -27.67 -14.45 3.64
C SER A 282 -27.16 -15.10 2.35
N SER A 283 -28.05 -15.81 1.67
CA SER A 283 -27.76 -16.42 0.37
C SER A 283 -28.92 -16.26 -0.61
N ALA A 284 -28.60 -15.96 -1.86
CA ALA A 284 -29.54 -15.94 -2.98
C ALA A 284 -29.09 -17.00 -4.01
N PRO A 285 -29.67 -18.22 -3.98
CA PRO A 285 -29.31 -19.28 -4.90
C PRO A 285 -29.83 -19.00 -6.33
N MET A 286 -28.98 -19.20 -7.33
CA MET A 286 -29.35 -19.08 -8.76
C MET A 286 -29.93 -20.39 -9.30
N PRO A 287 -30.50 -20.45 -10.52
CA PRO A 287 -31.04 -21.71 -11.06
C PRO A 287 -30.00 -22.85 -11.06
N GLN A 288 -30.43 -24.02 -10.59
CA GLN A 288 -29.63 -25.24 -10.61
C GLN A 288 -29.61 -25.86 -12.00
N THR A 289 -28.43 -26.29 -12.46
CA THR A 289 -28.29 -27.07 -13.70
C THR A 289 -27.79 -28.46 -13.38
N THR A 290 -28.51 -29.47 -13.86
CA THR A 290 -28.19 -30.88 -13.62
C THR A 290 -27.52 -31.50 -14.85
N TYR A 291 -26.37 -32.13 -14.64
CA TYR A 291 -25.61 -32.80 -15.68
C TYR A 291 -25.64 -34.31 -15.44
N ALA A 292 -25.96 -35.07 -16.49
CA ALA A 292 -25.76 -36.52 -16.47
C ALA A 292 -24.28 -36.83 -16.68
N ILE A 293 -23.73 -37.72 -15.85
CA ILE A 293 -22.32 -38.11 -15.88
C ILE A 293 -22.19 -39.63 -15.95
N HIS A 294 -21.02 -40.10 -16.38
CA HIS A 294 -20.69 -41.52 -16.52
C HIS A 294 -19.26 -41.79 -16.02
N ASP A 295 -18.79 -43.03 -16.13
CA ASP A 295 -17.48 -43.50 -15.67
C ASP A 295 -16.27 -42.94 -16.45
N GLY A 296 -16.48 -41.91 -17.29
CA GLY A 296 -15.47 -41.15 -17.99
C GLY A 296 -15.55 -39.66 -17.63
N TRP A 297 -14.44 -38.95 -17.81
CA TRP A 297 -14.39 -37.50 -17.59
C TRP A 297 -15.31 -36.78 -18.60
N THR A 298 -16.28 -36.05 -18.08
CA THR A 298 -17.27 -35.27 -18.81
C THR A 298 -17.09 -33.79 -18.49
N ARG A 299 -17.00 -32.94 -19.50
CA ARG A 299 -16.95 -31.49 -19.30
C ARG A 299 -18.36 -30.96 -19.06
N ILE A 300 -18.54 -30.16 -18.02
CA ILE A 300 -19.78 -29.41 -17.76
C ILE A 300 -19.48 -27.92 -17.85
N GLU A 301 -20.46 -27.14 -18.30
CA GLU A 301 -20.35 -25.70 -18.51
C GLU A 301 -21.60 -24.99 -17.99
N LEU A 302 -21.43 -24.00 -17.12
CA LEU A 302 -22.51 -23.19 -16.55
C LEU A 302 -22.22 -21.70 -16.78
N ASP A 303 -23.09 -21.03 -17.52
CA ASP A 303 -23.02 -19.59 -17.75
C ASP A 303 -23.63 -18.81 -16.57
N TYR A 304 -23.04 -17.67 -16.24
CA TYR A 304 -23.52 -16.77 -15.21
C TYR A 304 -23.23 -15.31 -15.56
N THR A 305 -24.15 -14.41 -15.22
CA THR A 305 -23.96 -12.98 -15.37
C THR A 305 -24.47 -12.34 -14.09
N PRO A 306 -23.58 -11.84 -13.21
CA PRO A 306 -24.00 -11.21 -11.97
C PRO A 306 -24.90 -10.00 -12.28
N SER A 307 -25.96 -9.82 -11.51
CA SER A 307 -26.90 -8.72 -11.71
C SER A 307 -26.65 -7.63 -10.68
N SER A 308 -26.49 -6.39 -11.13
CA SER A 308 -26.30 -5.23 -10.24
C SER A 308 -27.49 -4.97 -9.30
N ALA A 309 -28.66 -5.54 -9.59
CA ALA A 309 -29.86 -5.38 -8.77
C ALA A 309 -30.00 -6.42 -7.64
N THR A 310 -29.22 -7.49 -7.67
CA THR A 310 -29.37 -8.64 -6.75
C THR A 310 -28.08 -9.06 -6.06
N GLN A 311 -26.92 -8.67 -6.60
CA GLN A 311 -25.62 -9.08 -6.11
C GLN A 311 -25.43 -8.74 -4.62
N LEU A 312 -25.30 -9.80 -3.81
CA LEU A 312 -24.76 -9.73 -2.44
C LEU A 312 -23.22 -9.60 -2.47
N ASP A 313 -22.60 -9.54 -1.30
CA ASP A 313 -21.18 -9.19 -1.13
C ASP A 313 -20.19 -10.05 -1.96
N PHE A 314 -20.49 -11.33 -2.22
CA PHE A 314 -19.71 -12.19 -3.11
C PHE A 314 -20.52 -13.35 -3.73
N VAL A 315 -19.90 -14.12 -4.62
CA VAL A 315 -20.48 -15.28 -5.31
C VAL A 315 -19.75 -16.58 -4.91
N SER A 316 -20.48 -17.68 -4.75
CA SER A 316 -19.93 -19.03 -4.56
C SER A 316 -20.29 -19.95 -5.71
N CYS A 317 -19.32 -20.72 -6.21
CA CYS A 317 -19.54 -21.83 -7.15
C CYS A 317 -19.81 -23.10 -6.34
N THR A 318 -20.93 -23.77 -6.60
CA THR A 318 -21.36 -24.94 -5.83
C THR A 318 -21.74 -26.12 -6.72
N PHE A 319 -21.26 -27.30 -6.36
CA PHE A 319 -21.64 -28.59 -6.93
C PHE A 319 -22.37 -29.44 -5.89
N TYR A 320 -23.46 -30.11 -6.30
CA TYR A 320 -24.22 -31.02 -5.45
C TYR A 320 -24.28 -32.43 -6.02
N LEU A 321 -24.15 -33.41 -5.13
CA LEU A 321 -24.44 -34.82 -5.37
C LEU A 321 -25.65 -35.22 -4.51
N ALA A 322 -26.82 -35.33 -5.14
CA ALA A 322 -28.12 -35.46 -4.43
C ALA A 322 -28.67 -36.90 -4.33
N SER A 323 -28.06 -37.88 -5.00
CA SER A 323 -28.49 -39.28 -4.90
C SER A 323 -27.41 -40.25 -5.39
N GLY A 324 -27.28 -41.40 -4.73
CA GLY A 324 -26.39 -42.50 -5.12
C GLY A 324 -25.67 -43.09 -3.92
N SER A 325 -24.99 -44.24 -4.05
CA SER A 325 -24.02 -44.71 -3.04
C SER A 325 -22.57 -44.55 -3.49
N ASP A 326 -22.37 -44.22 -4.77
CA ASP A 326 -21.06 -44.25 -5.41
C ASP A 326 -20.50 -42.83 -5.58
N PRO A 327 -19.18 -42.64 -5.41
CA PRO A 327 -18.54 -41.34 -5.48
C PRO A 327 -18.52 -40.75 -6.90
N ILE A 328 -18.28 -39.45 -6.98
CA ILE A 328 -17.92 -38.74 -8.21
C ILE A 328 -16.63 -37.97 -7.98
N TRP A 329 -15.93 -37.61 -9.04
CA TRP A 329 -14.72 -36.80 -9.00
C TRP A 329 -14.91 -35.52 -9.81
N ILE A 330 -14.40 -34.41 -9.30
CA ILE A 330 -14.37 -33.10 -9.95
C ILE A 330 -12.92 -32.66 -10.06
N ASP A 331 -12.53 -32.19 -11.25
CA ASP A 331 -11.17 -31.76 -11.56
C ASP A 331 -11.17 -30.62 -12.60
N ASP A 332 -10.04 -29.93 -12.74
CA ASP A 332 -9.79 -28.86 -13.71
C ASP A 332 -10.95 -27.83 -13.80
N VAL A 333 -11.30 -27.21 -12.67
CA VAL A 333 -12.38 -26.23 -12.62
C VAL A 333 -11.90 -24.88 -13.14
N ALA A 334 -12.67 -24.20 -13.98
CA ALA A 334 -12.35 -22.85 -14.41
C ALA A 334 -13.56 -21.95 -14.32
N LEU A 335 -13.39 -20.79 -13.70
CA LEU A 335 -14.34 -19.69 -13.84
C LEU A 335 -13.61 -18.56 -14.58
N ARG A 336 -14.08 -18.26 -15.78
CA ARG A 336 -13.50 -17.20 -16.61
C ARG A 336 -14.57 -16.21 -16.99
N ALA A 337 -14.21 -14.94 -17.12
CA ALA A 337 -15.06 -14.00 -17.85
C ALA A 337 -15.22 -14.54 -19.28
N VAL A 338 -16.44 -14.46 -19.81
CA VAL A 338 -16.67 -14.70 -21.23
C VAL A 338 -16.31 -13.41 -21.93
N ASP A 339 -15.16 -13.41 -22.60
CA ASP A 339 -14.81 -12.36 -23.56
C ASP A 339 -15.89 -12.42 -24.66
N THR A 340 -16.96 -11.64 -24.52
CA THR A 340 -17.82 -11.33 -25.65
C THR A 340 -16.94 -10.66 -26.70
N GLU A 341 -17.10 -10.99 -27.98
CA GLU A 341 -16.74 -10.10 -29.10
C GLU A 341 -17.56 -8.81 -28.96
N VAL A 342 -17.28 -8.05 -27.93
CA VAL A 342 -17.24 -6.62 -28.02
C VAL A 342 -15.86 -6.42 -28.61
N ASP A 343 -15.78 -5.78 -29.78
CA ASP A 343 -14.58 -5.03 -30.12
C ASP A 343 -14.35 -4.11 -28.92
N ALA A 344 -13.64 -4.59 -27.90
CA ALA A 344 -12.91 -3.73 -27.01
C ALA A 344 -12.01 -3.00 -27.99
N PRO A 345 -12.23 -1.70 -28.24
CA PRO A 345 -11.28 -0.98 -29.04
C PRO A 345 -9.93 -1.26 -28.38
N PRO A 346 -8.85 -1.50 -29.16
CA PRO A 346 -7.52 -1.57 -28.57
C PRO A 346 -7.41 -0.41 -27.57
N LEU A 347 -6.73 -0.62 -26.44
CA LEU A 347 -6.30 0.48 -25.59
C LEU A 347 -5.29 1.31 -26.42
N ILE A 348 -5.81 2.03 -27.41
CA ILE A 348 -5.21 3.22 -27.94
C ILE A 348 -5.33 4.16 -26.77
N ALA A 349 -4.20 4.69 -26.32
CA ALA A 349 -4.04 5.60 -25.19
C ALA A 349 -4.76 6.95 -25.38
N SER A 350 -5.91 6.95 -26.04
CA SER A 350 -6.70 8.05 -26.53
C SER A 350 -8.02 8.08 -25.77
N ALA A 351 -8.32 9.20 -25.12
CA ALA A 351 -9.63 9.48 -24.55
C ALA A 351 -10.73 9.68 -25.61
N VAL A 352 -10.40 9.65 -26.90
CA VAL A 352 -11.36 9.78 -28.02
C VAL A 352 -11.78 8.40 -28.53
N ASP A 353 -13.06 8.10 -28.35
CA ASP A 353 -13.71 6.90 -28.90
C ASP A 353 -13.89 6.98 -30.42
N ASN A 354 -13.72 5.82 -31.09
CA ASN A 354 -13.90 5.64 -32.53
C ASN A 354 -13.16 6.70 -33.39
N GLY A 355 -11.96 7.11 -32.97
CA GLY A 355 -11.18 8.14 -33.65
C GLY A 355 -10.69 7.75 -35.06
N GLY A 356 -10.60 6.46 -35.36
CA GLY A 356 -10.37 5.93 -36.71
C GLY A 356 -11.64 5.77 -37.56
N PHE A 357 -12.82 6.10 -37.03
CA PHE A 357 -14.10 6.08 -37.75
C PHE A 357 -14.53 4.72 -38.32
N GLU A 358 -14.07 3.63 -37.71
CA GLU A 358 -14.28 2.25 -38.17
C GLU A 358 -15.68 1.71 -37.82
N GLN A 359 -16.37 2.34 -36.88
CA GLN A 359 -17.72 1.97 -36.47
C GLN A 359 -18.76 2.97 -36.97
N THR A 360 -19.89 2.49 -37.52
CA THR A 360 -20.99 3.33 -38.06
C THR A 360 -22.31 3.13 -37.32
N LEU A 361 -23.09 4.20 -37.21
CA LEU A 361 -24.46 4.14 -36.67
C LEU A 361 -25.38 3.32 -37.58
N SER A 362 -26.48 2.79 -37.04
CA SER A 362 -27.48 2.02 -37.79
C SER A 362 -27.99 2.82 -39.01
N GLY A 363 -27.60 2.39 -40.22
CA GLY A 363 -27.82 3.13 -41.47
C GLY A 363 -26.53 3.41 -42.27
N GLY A 364 -25.35 3.27 -41.67
CA GLY A 364 -24.04 3.20 -42.36
C GLY A 364 -23.46 4.53 -42.86
N VAL A 365 -24.08 5.68 -42.54
CA VAL A 365 -23.68 6.99 -43.08
C VAL A 365 -22.78 7.78 -42.13
N LEU A 366 -23.01 7.74 -40.81
CA LEU A 366 -22.25 8.53 -39.83
C LEU A 366 -21.51 7.62 -38.83
N PRO A 367 -20.34 8.05 -38.31
CA PRO A 367 -19.58 7.28 -37.34
C PRO A 367 -20.26 7.26 -35.96
N VAL A 368 -20.07 6.16 -35.22
CA VAL A 368 -20.45 6.06 -33.79
C VAL A 368 -19.57 7.00 -32.97
N GLY A 369 -20.10 7.62 -31.90
CA GLY A 369 -19.29 8.42 -30.96
C GLY A 369 -18.91 9.82 -31.43
N TRP A 370 -19.50 10.30 -32.53
CA TRP A 370 -19.21 11.61 -33.11
C TRP A 370 -20.47 12.35 -33.55
N ASN A 371 -20.53 13.65 -33.28
CA ASN A 371 -21.59 14.53 -33.77
C ASN A 371 -21.13 15.25 -35.04
N VAL A 372 -21.72 14.86 -36.17
CA VAL A 372 -21.39 15.39 -37.50
C VAL A 372 -22.68 15.84 -38.19
N PRO A 373 -23.04 17.13 -38.12
CA PRO A 373 -24.29 17.63 -38.69
C PRO A 373 -24.40 17.45 -40.22
N SER A 374 -23.27 17.36 -40.92
CA SER A 374 -23.21 17.18 -42.37
C SER A 374 -21.89 16.51 -42.75
N GLY A 375 -21.98 15.28 -43.24
CA GLY A 375 -20.82 14.45 -43.58
C GLY A 375 -21.21 12.99 -43.76
N ALA A 376 -20.21 12.16 -44.06
CA ALA A 376 -20.37 10.72 -44.11
C ALA A 376 -19.05 10.00 -43.86
N VAL A 377 -19.14 8.76 -43.38
CA VAL A 377 -18.01 7.84 -43.38
C VAL A 377 -17.62 7.52 -44.83
N ASP A 378 -16.35 7.68 -45.17
CA ASP A 378 -15.80 7.53 -46.51
C ASP A 378 -14.78 6.38 -46.55
N THR A 379 -15.14 5.30 -47.23
CA THR A 379 -14.28 4.11 -47.36
C THR A 379 -13.30 4.22 -48.53
N GLY A 380 -13.48 5.20 -49.42
CA GLY A 380 -12.67 5.40 -50.62
C GLY A 380 -11.52 6.39 -50.43
N VAL A 381 -11.68 7.36 -49.52
CA VAL A 381 -10.65 8.33 -49.15
C VAL A 381 -10.38 8.19 -47.64
N LYS A 382 -9.26 7.56 -47.28
CA LYS A 382 -8.83 7.32 -45.89
C LYS A 382 -7.31 7.38 -45.77
N HIS A 383 -6.81 7.56 -44.56
CA HIS A 383 -5.40 7.55 -44.23
C HIS A 383 -4.96 6.15 -43.81
N SER A 384 -5.67 5.55 -42.85
CA SER A 384 -5.43 4.19 -42.34
C SER A 384 -6.76 3.42 -42.22
N GLY A 385 -6.74 2.20 -41.67
CA GLY A 385 -7.96 1.44 -41.40
C GLY A 385 -8.88 1.15 -42.59
N ALA A 386 -10.18 0.98 -42.33
CA ALA A 386 -11.19 0.70 -43.34
C ALA A 386 -11.99 1.94 -43.77
N ALA A 387 -11.97 3.04 -43.01
CA ALA A 387 -12.74 4.25 -43.28
C ALA A 387 -12.06 5.55 -42.80
N SER A 388 -12.62 6.70 -43.17
CA SER A 388 -12.37 8.00 -42.54
C SER A 388 -13.67 8.81 -42.44
N LEU A 389 -13.65 9.95 -41.75
CA LEU A 389 -14.79 10.86 -41.71
C LEU A 389 -14.67 11.97 -42.77
N ARG A 390 -15.57 11.99 -43.76
CA ARG A 390 -15.76 13.16 -44.64
C ARG A 390 -16.75 14.14 -44.02
N VAL A 391 -16.34 15.40 -43.91
CA VAL A 391 -17.18 16.51 -43.43
C VAL A 391 -17.63 17.34 -44.62
N ASP A 392 -18.94 17.34 -44.88
CA ASP A 392 -19.55 17.98 -46.07
C ASP A 392 -20.06 19.38 -45.72
N ILE A 393 -19.63 20.41 -46.46
CA ILE A 393 -20.05 21.80 -46.21
C ILE A 393 -21.48 22.05 -46.70
N PRO A 394 -22.42 22.45 -45.83
CA PRO A 394 -23.76 22.85 -46.24
C PRO A 394 -23.73 24.25 -46.89
N ALA A 395 -24.84 24.67 -47.50
CA ALA A 395 -24.98 25.98 -48.18
C ALA A 395 -24.68 27.20 -47.28
N ALA A 396 -24.63 27.03 -45.95
CA ALA A 396 -24.29 28.04 -44.97
C ALA A 396 -22.78 28.37 -44.86
N GLY A 397 -21.91 27.63 -45.56
CA GLY A 397 -20.48 27.96 -45.72
C GLY A 397 -19.52 27.41 -44.67
N TRP A 398 -20.03 26.76 -43.61
CA TRP A 398 -19.22 26.03 -42.62
C TRP A 398 -20.06 24.94 -41.92
N THR A 399 -19.39 23.95 -41.33
CA THR A 399 -19.97 22.96 -40.41
C THR A 399 -18.88 22.46 -39.45
N TYR A 400 -19.22 21.55 -38.54
CA TYR A 400 -18.25 20.91 -37.64
C TYR A 400 -18.38 19.38 -37.63
N ALA A 401 -17.36 18.73 -37.12
CA ALA A 401 -17.41 17.40 -36.54
C ALA A 401 -16.85 17.50 -35.12
N ARG A 402 -17.50 16.90 -34.13
CA ARG A 402 -17.01 16.90 -32.75
C ARG A 402 -17.11 15.53 -32.12
N THR A 403 -16.29 15.30 -31.10
CA THR A 403 -16.37 14.12 -30.24
C THR A 403 -17.69 14.11 -29.45
N GLU A 404 -18.12 12.94 -28.99
CA GLU A 404 -19.00 12.83 -27.81
C GLU A 404 -18.25 13.30 -26.53
N PRO A 405 -18.96 13.46 -25.39
CA PRO A 405 -18.37 13.83 -24.10
C PRO A 405 -17.11 13.04 -23.72
N LEU A 406 -16.00 13.75 -23.52
CA LEU A 406 -14.74 13.22 -23.02
C LEU A 406 -14.72 13.37 -21.50
N HIS A 407 -14.82 12.23 -20.79
CA HIS A 407 -14.81 12.17 -19.33
C HIS A 407 -13.43 11.77 -18.80
N GLY A 408 -13.14 12.10 -17.54
CA GLY A 408 -11.93 11.63 -16.85
C GLY A 408 -10.60 12.29 -17.28
N LEU A 409 -10.64 13.45 -17.94
CA LEU A 409 -9.42 14.24 -18.16
C LEU A 409 -8.98 14.89 -16.84
N GLU A 410 -7.72 14.69 -16.46
CA GLU A 410 -7.13 15.24 -15.25
C GLU A 410 -6.91 16.76 -15.38
N LEU A 411 -7.35 17.51 -14.37
CA LEU A 411 -7.21 18.97 -14.35
C LEU A 411 -5.72 19.37 -14.24
N GLY A 412 -5.30 20.36 -15.01
CA GLY A 412 -3.91 20.82 -15.04
C GLY A 412 -2.96 19.97 -15.89
N GLU A 413 -3.37 18.76 -16.26
CA GLU A 413 -2.60 17.87 -17.14
C GLU A 413 -2.75 18.26 -18.61
N THR A 414 -1.67 18.18 -19.38
CA THR A 414 -1.71 18.55 -20.80
C THR A 414 -1.92 17.31 -21.66
N TYR A 415 -2.92 17.39 -22.55
CA TYR A 415 -3.27 16.36 -23.52
C TYR A 415 -2.89 16.81 -24.93
N VAL A 416 -2.53 15.86 -25.79
CA VAL A 416 -2.30 16.09 -27.23
C VAL A 416 -3.43 15.45 -28.02
N LEU A 417 -4.19 16.28 -28.72
CA LEU A 417 -5.09 15.84 -29.78
C LEU A 417 -4.28 15.70 -31.07
N LYS A 418 -4.24 14.50 -31.65
CA LYS A 418 -3.67 14.22 -32.96
C LYS A 418 -4.79 13.84 -33.92
N ALA A 419 -4.71 14.27 -35.17
CA ALA A 419 -5.60 13.80 -36.23
C ALA A 419 -4.91 13.93 -37.60
N TRP A 420 -5.17 13.00 -38.50
CA TRP A 420 -4.85 13.17 -39.91
C TRP A 420 -5.99 13.93 -40.59
N VAL A 421 -5.66 15.03 -41.26
CA VAL A 421 -6.65 15.88 -41.94
C VAL A 421 -6.24 16.09 -43.40
N LYS A 422 -7.22 16.01 -44.30
CA LYS A 422 -7.06 16.19 -45.75
C LYS A 422 -8.08 17.19 -46.29
N GLY A 423 -7.62 18.18 -47.03
CA GLY A 423 -8.47 19.12 -47.77
C GLY A 423 -8.93 18.57 -49.11
N SER A 424 -9.97 19.17 -49.67
CA SER A 424 -10.41 18.92 -51.06
C SER A 424 -9.81 19.90 -52.07
N GLN A 425 -9.24 21.02 -51.61
CA GLN A 425 -8.63 22.03 -52.46
C GLN A 425 -7.09 21.99 -52.41
N PRO A 426 -6.39 22.28 -53.53
CA PRO A 426 -4.93 22.24 -53.58
C PRO A 426 -4.23 23.37 -52.83
N SER A 427 -4.94 24.46 -52.49
CA SER A 427 -4.42 25.53 -51.61
C SER A 427 -5.56 26.43 -51.14
N GLY A 428 -5.35 27.14 -50.02
CA GLY A 428 -6.29 28.15 -49.51
C GLY A 428 -7.43 27.60 -48.64
N GLN A 429 -7.46 26.29 -48.37
CA GLN A 429 -8.40 25.66 -47.43
C GLN A 429 -7.79 25.59 -46.03
N GLN A 430 -8.63 25.58 -44.99
CA GLN A 430 -8.21 25.45 -43.59
C GLN A 430 -9.18 24.56 -42.82
N VAL A 431 -8.68 23.93 -41.76
CA VAL A 431 -9.48 23.38 -40.65
C VAL A 431 -9.27 24.27 -39.43
N LEU A 432 -10.31 24.47 -38.64
CA LEU A 432 -10.18 25.12 -37.33
C LEU A 432 -10.48 24.10 -36.23
N VAL A 433 -9.73 24.14 -35.13
CA VAL A 433 -9.94 23.24 -33.98
C VAL A 433 -10.13 24.06 -32.70
N SER A 434 -11.06 23.63 -31.85
CA SER A 434 -11.26 24.20 -30.51
C SER A 434 -11.70 23.13 -29.50
N PHE A 435 -11.45 23.40 -28.23
CA PHE A 435 -11.93 22.58 -27.10
C PHE A 435 -13.00 23.35 -26.32
N MET A 436 -13.95 22.61 -25.75
CA MET A 436 -15.06 23.18 -24.96
C MET A 436 -15.24 22.37 -23.66
N GLU A 437 -15.34 23.07 -22.54
CA GLU A 437 -15.66 22.54 -21.20
C GLU A 437 -17.18 22.62 -20.96
N LYS A 438 -17.80 21.61 -20.35
CA LYS A 438 -19.26 21.60 -20.11
C LYS A 438 -19.67 21.01 -18.74
N ASP A 439 -20.67 21.63 -18.12
CA ASP A 439 -21.38 21.19 -16.91
C ASP A 439 -22.78 20.68 -17.32
N GLY A 440 -23.09 19.40 -17.05
CA GLY A 440 -24.45 18.87 -17.04
C GLY A 440 -25.34 19.01 -18.29
N VAL A 441 -26.63 18.72 -18.04
CA VAL A 441 -27.70 18.41 -19.02
C VAL A 441 -28.19 19.65 -19.80
N ASP A 442 -27.81 20.86 -19.39
CA ASP A 442 -28.19 22.08 -20.09
C ASP A 442 -27.17 22.43 -21.19
N TRP A 443 -27.64 22.69 -22.41
CA TRP A 443 -26.78 23.01 -23.56
C TRP A 443 -26.67 24.52 -23.80
N SER A 444 -27.25 25.36 -22.93
CA SER A 444 -27.15 26.83 -23.03
C SER A 444 -26.01 27.48 -22.26
N ASP A 445 -25.36 26.77 -21.33
CA ASP A 445 -24.23 27.29 -20.56
C ASP A 445 -22.91 27.01 -21.29
N LEU A 446 -22.35 28.05 -21.90
CA LEU A 446 -21.07 27.99 -22.59
C LEU A 446 -19.99 28.62 -21.68
N VAL A 447 -19.08 27.80 -21.15
CA VAL A 447 -17.71 28.28 -20.90
C VAL A 447 -17.13 28.67 -22.26
N PRO A 448 -16.41 29.80 -22.40
CA PRO A 448 -15.88 30.21 -23.69
C PRO A 448 -15.02 29.08 -24.30
N PRO A 449 -15.24 28.65 -25.55
CA PRO A 449 -14.36 27.69 -26.19
C PRO A 449 -12.93 28.24 -26.22
N THR A 450 -11.94 27.35 -26.18
CA THR A 450 -10.56 27.78 -26.45
C THR A 450 -10.51 28.51 -27.80
N PRO A 451 -9.63 29.52 -27.97
CA PRO A 451 -9.52 30.22 -29.25
C PRO A 451 -9.37 29.23 -30.41
N MET A 452 -10.22 29.36 -31.43
CA MET A 452 -10.19 28.46 -32.58
C MET A 452 -8.83 28.59 -33.29
N GLU A 453 -8.08 27.50 -33.37
CA GLU A 453 -6.78 27.48 -34.03
C GLU A 453 -6.94 27.01 -35.48
N ALA A 454 -6.59 27.88 -36.43
CA ALA A 454 -6.65 27.59 -37.86
C ALA A 454 -5.37 26.93 -38.37
N ARG A 455 -5.51 25.84 -39.13
CA ARG A 455 -4.43 25.14 -39.83
C ARG A 455 -4.72 25.02 -41.32
N SER A 456 -3.74 25.34 -42.16
CA SER A 456 -3.85 25.22 -43.61
C SER A 456 -3.93 23.76 -44.06
N LEU A 457 -4.74 23.52 -45.08
CA LEU A 457 -4.94 22.22 -45.72
C LEU A 457 -4.59 22.28 -47.21
N ASP A 458 -4.16 21.13 -47.73
CA ASP A 458 -4.07 20.86 -49.16
C ASP A 458 -4.73 19.48 -49.47
N THR A 459 -4.55 18.97 -50.69
CA THR A 459 -5.13 17.68 -51.10
C THR A 459 -4.43 16.44 -50.53
N GLY A 460 -3.37 16.59 -49.72
CA GLY A 460 -2.66 15.51 -49.03
C GLY A 460 -3.21 15.23 -47.63
N TRP A 461 -2.96 14.03 -47.11
CA TRP A 461 -3.17 13.75 -45.69
C TRP A 461 -2.05 14.39 -44.88
N THR A 462 -2.41 15.21 -43.90
CA THR A 462 -1.45 15.89 -43.03
C THR A 462 -1.76 15.54 -41.57
N LEU A 463 -0.77 15.01 -40.85
CA LEU A 463 -0.88 14.83 -39.40
C LEU A 463 -0.84 16.20 -38.73
N MET A 464 -1.86 16.49 -37.96
CA MET A 464 -1.98 17.71 -37.18
C MET A 464 -2.05 17.38 -35.70
N GLN A 465 -1.52 18.30 -34.89
CA GLN A 465 -1.44 18.16 -33.43
C GLN A 465 -1.87 19.47 -32.76
N TRP A 466 -2.63 19.33 -31.68
CA TRP A 466 -3.08 20.42 -30.81
C TRP A 466 -2.89 20.01 -29.36
N GLN A 467 -2.52 20.97 -28.52
CA GLN A 467 -2.41 20.75 -27.07
C GLN A 467 -3.63 21.34 -26.35
N PHE A 468 -4.07 20.62 -25.33
CA PHE A 468 -5.20 21.00 -24.50
C PHE A 468 -4.89 20.71 -23.04
N THR A 469 -4.94 21.74 -22.21
CA THR A 469 -4.82 21.60 -20.75
C THR A 469 -6.15 22.04 -20.14
N PRO A 470 -6.90 21.16 -19.45
CA PRO A 470 -8.10 21.55 -18.71
C PRO A 470 -7.74 22.53 -17.58
N GLN A 471 -8.36 23.71 -17.50
CA GLN A 471 -7.85 24.84 -16.68
C GLN A 471 -8.86 25.47 -15.70
N THR A 472 -10.08 24.93 -15.52
CA THR A 472 -11.08 25.55 -14.60
C THR A 472 -11.95 24.58 -13.78
N ALA A 473 -12.30 25.03 -12.56
CA ALA A 473 -12.71 24.28 -11.38
C ALA A 473 -14.24 24.20 -11.11
N ALA A 474 -14.63 23.13 -10.38
CA ALA A 474 -15.93 22.85 -9.74
C ALA A 474 -17.19 22.96 -10.61
N GLY A 475 -17.65 21.81 -11.13
CA GLY A 475 -18.92 21.64 -11.85
C GLY A 475 -18.79 21.08 -13.27
N THR A 476 -17.59 21.02 -13.85
CA THR A 476 -17.40 20.46 -15.20
C THR A 476 -17.59 18.94 -15.19
N ASP A 477 -18.53 18.45 -16.00
CA ASP A 477 -18.82 17.02 -16.14
C ASP A 477 -18.03 16.36 -17.28
N PHE A 478 -17.71 17.12 -18.36
CA PHE A 478 -16.99 16.59 -19.53
C PHE A 478 -16.41 17.66 -20.46
N HIS A 479 -15.57 17.21 -21.41
CA HIS A 479 -14.93 18.02 -22.44
C HIS A 479 -15.36 17.61 -23.86
N LEU A 480 -15.20 18.50 -24.84
CA LEU A 480 -15.48 18.23 -26.26
C LEU A 480 -14.37 18.80 -27.14
N ALA A 481 -13.94 18.03 -28.15
CA ALA A 481 -13.04 18.52 -29.21
C ALA A 481 -13.82 18.74 -30.51
N TYR A 482 -13.66 19.91 -31.14
CA TYR A 482 -14.34 20.30 -32.38
C TYR A 482 -13.35 20.47 -33.52
N PHE A 483 -13.70 19.94 -34.69
CA PHE A 483 -13.08 20.21 -35.98
C PHE A 483 -14.08 20.95 -36.87
N TYR A 484 -13.77 22.19 -37.26
CA TYR A 484 -14.61 23.00 -38.12
C TYR A 484 -14.09 22.95 -39.55
N ALA A 485 -14.98 22.57 -40.46
CA ALA A 485 -14.77 22.66 -41.89
C ALA A 485 -15.37 23.98 -42.39
N VAL A 486 -14.59 24.75 -43.14
CA VAL A 486 -14.99 26.07 -43.67
C VAL A 486 -14.67 26.14 -45.16
N ASN A 487 -15.60 26.70 -45.94
CA ASN A 487 -15.54 26.89 -47.39
C ASN A 487 -15.64 25.61 -48.25
N ASP A 488 -14.96 24.52 -47.90
CA ASP A 488 -14.93 23.28 -48.69
C ASP A 488 -14.88 22.01 -47.80
N GLN A 489 -15.27 20.86 -48.38
CA GLN A 489 -15.27 19.58 -47.67
C GLN A 489 -13.84 19.15 -47.29
N LEU A 490 -13.71 18.42 -46.19
CA LEU A 490 -12.44 17.84 -45.72
C LEU A 490 -12.65 16.41 -45.20
N TRP A 491 -11.56 15.67 -45.03
CA TRP A 491 -11.56 14.37 -44.38
C TRP A 491 -10.71 14.40 -43.11
N ILE A 492 -11.16 13.69 -42.09
CA ILE A 492 -10.49 13.50 -40.79
C ILE A 492 -10.32 12.00 -40.57
N ASP A 493 -9.16 11.59 -40.10
CA ASP A 493 -8.86 10.18 -39.82
C ASP A 493 -7.88 10.03 -38.64
N ASP A 494 -7.86 8.85 -38.02
CA ASP A 494 -6.98 8.46 -36.90
C ASP A 494 -6.87 9.54 -35.81
N VAL A 495 -8.01 9.95 -35.24
CA VAL A 495 -8.05 10.93 -34.15
C VAL A 495 -7.65 10.27 -32.83
N SER A 496 -6.73 10.89 -32.10
CA SER A 496 -6.39 10.46 -30.74
C SER A 496 -6.22 11.62 -29.78
N LEU A 497 -6.59 11.42 -28.51
CA LEU A 497 -6.34 12.36 -27.42
C LEU A 497 -5.61 11.67 -26.28
N SER A 498 -4.29 11.77 -26.26
CA SER A 498 -3.46 11.14 -25.23
C SER A 498 -2.95 12.19 -24.24
N LYS A 499 -2.90 11.85 -22.95
CA LYS A 499 -2.14 12.62 -21.97
C LYS A 499 -0.69 12.73 -22.48
N ILE A 500 -0.06 13.89 -22.34
CA ILE A 500 1.39 13.99 -22.56
C ILE A 500 2.05 13.16 -21.44
N SER A 501 2.35 11.89 -21.72
CA SER A 501 3.29 11.12 -20.92
C SER A 501 4.69 11.65 -21.22
N ASP A 502 5.18 12.60 -20.41
CA ASP A 502 6.58 13.10 -20.35
C ASP A 502 7.41 13.04 -21.64
N ALA A 503 6.82 13.36 -22.78
CA ALA A 503 7.51 13.37 -24.07
C ALA A 503 7.70 14.83 -24.46
N ASN A 504 8.95 15.27 -24.28
CA ASN A 504 9.52 16.55 -24.70
C ASN A 504 9.18 17.78 -23.84
N GLN A 505 9.67 17.78 -22.60
CA GLN A 505 10.42 18.96 -22.15
C GLN A 505 11.81 18.90 -22.79
N ASP A 506 11.93 19.29 -24.06
CA ASP A 506 13.24 19.59 -24.66
C ASP A 506 13.66 21.00 -24.22
N GLY A 507 13.75 21.17 -22.90
CA GLY A 507 14.55 22.19 -22.25
C GLY A 507 15.91 21.57 -22.00
N GLN A 508 16.76 21.54 -23.03
CA GLN A 508 18.17 21.18 -22.88
C GLN A 508 18.74 21.88 -21.63
N PRO A 509 19.37 21.16 -20.69
CA PRO A 509 20.11 21.80 -19.62
C PRO A 509 21.15 22.72 -20.25
N GLY A 510 21.15 23.98 -19.83
CA GLY A 510 22.29 24.84 -20.08
C GLY A 510 23.54 24.18 -19.48
N PRO A 511 24.76 24.50 -19.95
CA PRO A 511 25.98 23.98 -19.35
C PRO A 511 26.14 24.54 -17.92
N GLY A 512 25.60 23.81 -16.95
CA GLY A 512 25.68 24.04 -15.51
C GLY A 512 24.84 22.98 -14.76
N GLU A 513 25.51 22.08 -14.02
CA GLU A 513 25.00 21.46 -12.78
C GLU A 513 23.82 20.44 -12.82
N HIS A 514 23.59 19.68 -13.90
CA HIS A 514 22.68 18.50 -13.87
C HIS A 514 23.26 17.37 -12.99
N THR A 515 22.47 16.78 -12.08
CA THR A 515 22.95 15.76 -11.12
C THR A 515 22.16 14.44 -11.22
N ARG A 516 22.70 13.36 -10.64
CA ARG A 516 22.04 12.05 -10.54
C ARG A 516 21.89 11.65 -9.09
N ILE A 517 20.72 11.11 -8.74
CA ILE A 517 20.37 10.65 -7.40
C ILE A 517 20.33 9.13 -7.40
N HIS A 518 21.37 8.50 -6.85
CA HIS A 518 21.50 7.06 -6.79
C HIS A 518 20.79 6.51 -5.56
N LEU A 519 19.80 5.65 -5.80
CA LEU A 519 19.10 4.92 -4.75
C LEU A 519 19.58 3.47 -4.74
N GLY A 520 20.00 2.97 -3.58
CA GLY A 520 20.18 1.53 -3.44
C GLY A 520 20.96 1.03 -2.24
N THR A 521 21.18 -0.29 -2.25
CA THR A 521 21.87 -1.06 -1.21
C THR A 521 23.08 -1.78 -1.81
N PRO A 522 23.98 -2.38 -1.02
CA PRO A 522 25.07 -3.19 -1.58
C PRO A 522 24.60 -4.39 -2.40
N SER A 523 23.38 -4.91 -2.16
CA SER A 523 22.82 -6.03 -2.93
C SER A 523 22.35 -5.59 -4.31
N SER A 524 21.75 -4.40 -4.44
CA SER A 524 21.34 -3.85 -5.73
C SER A 524 22.49 -3.11 -6.44
N ASN A 525 23.43 -2.50 -5.69
CA ASN A 525 24.56 -1.72 -6.16
C ASN A 525 25.86 -2.05 -5.38
N ALA A 526 26.60 -3.07 -5.83
CA ALA A 526 27.84 -3.50 -5.18
C ALA A 526 28.92 -2.40 -5.07
N ALA A 527 28.88 -1.35 -5.91
CA ALA A 527 29.82 -0.23 -5.83
C ALA A 527 29.71 0.55 -4.51
N LEU A 528 28.52 0.58 -3.88
CA LEU A 528 28.31 1.27 -2.61
C LEU A 528 29.20 0.72 -1.49
N ALA A 529 29.48 -0.60 -1.50
CA ALA A 529 30.38 -1.23 -0.55
C ALA A 529 31.83 -0.73 -0.66
N THR A 530 32.23 -0.22 -1.83
CA THR A 530 33.55 0.35 -2.05
C THR A 530 33.57 1.86 -1.82
N LEU A 531 32.51 2.55 -2.23
CA LEU A 531 32.40 4.01 -2.10
C LEU A 531 32.16 4.46 -0.66
N PHE A 532 31.29 3.75 0.08
CA PHE A 532 30.81 4.14 1.41
C PHE A 532 30.89 3.01 2.46
N PRO A 533 32.04 2.33 2.64
CA PRO A 533 32.16 1.20 3.56
C PRO A 533 31.93 1.60 5.03
N ALA A 534 32.27 2.83 5.42
CA ALA A 534 32.07 3.32 6.78
C ALA A 534 30.58 3.50 7.12
N ASP A 535 29.81 4.05 6.18
CA ASP A 535 28.36 4.24 6.35
C ASP A 535 27.65 2.90 6.46
N LEU A 536 27.97 1.95 5.58
CA LEU A 536 27.37 0.61 5.61
C LEU A 536 27.74 -0.16 6.88
N ALA A 537 28.94 0.04 7.42
CA ALA A 537 29.33 -0.57 8.69
C ALA A 537 28.57 0.04 9.89
N GLN A 538 28.27 1.34 9.84
CA GLN A 538 27.46 2.01 10.86
C GLN A 538 26.01 1.54 10.80
N LEU A 539 25.45 1.39 9.60
CA LEU A 539 24.05 1.05 9.32
C LEU A 539 23.74 -0.46 9.39
N ALA A 540 24.69 -1.29 9.82
CA ALA A 540 24.52 -2.74 9.84
C ALA A 540 23.30 -3.15 10.70
N ASP A 541 22.55 -4.14 10.21
CA ASP A 541 21.36 -4.71 10.88
C ASP A 541 20.26 -3.69 11.24
N SER A 542 20.17 -2.59 10.49
CA SER A 542 19.20 -1.51 10.67
C SER A 542 18.54 -1.09 9.36
N ASP A 543 17.41 -0.42 9.46
CA ASP A 543 16.78 0.31 8.34
C ASP A 543 17.14 1.80 8.35
N GLY A 544 18.34 2.12 8.85
CA GLY A 544 18.95 3.44 8.71
C GLY A 544 19.53 3.68 7.31
N PHE A 545 19.96 4.90 7.07
CA PHE A 545 20.44 5.34 5.76
C PHE A 545 21.51 6.42 5.85
N ALA A 546 22.19 6.64 4.73
CA ALA A 546 23.09 7.76 4.52
C ALA A 546 22.76 8.50 3.22
N VAL A 547 22.86 9.83 3.26
CA VAL A 547 22.79 10.69 2.07
C VAL A 547 24.17 11.29 1.83
N ARG A 548 24.76 11.10 0.64
CA ARG A 548 26.14 11.52 0.35
C ARG A 548 26.23 12.26 -0.96
N GLN A 549 27.01 13.34 -1.00
CA GLN A 549 27.44 13.94 -2.25
C GLN A 549 28.80 13.37 -2.64
N HIS A 550 28.88 12.75 -3.83
CA HIS A 550 30.13 12.16 -4.32
C HIS A 550 30.28 12.37 -5.83
N SER A 551 31.38 13.01 -6.24
CA SER A 551 31.70 13.26 -7.65
C SER A 551 30.60 13.98 -8.45
N GLY A 552 29.86 14.87 -7.78
CA GLY A 552 28.77 15.65 -8.37
C GLY A 552 27.42 14.94 -8.46
N GLU A 553 27.31 13.76 -7.83
CA GLU A 553 26.09 12.97 -7.74
C GLU A 553 25.68 12.79 -6.28
N THR A 554 24.39 12.64 -6.04
CA THR A 554 23.80 12.36 -4.73
C THR A 554 23.54 10.87 -4.58
N TYR A 555 23.86 10.29 -3.44
CA TYR A 555 23.63 8.88 -3.12
C TYR A 555 22.76 8.80 -1.88
N ILE A 556 21.64 8.09 -1.97
CA ILE A 556 20.80 7.69 -0.83
C ILE A 556 20.93 6.18 -0.70
N LEU A 557 21.61 5.74 0.35
CA LEU A 557 21.97 4.35 0.55
C LEU A 557 21.55 3.79 1.91
N GLY A 558 21.22 2.51 1.94
CA GLY A 558 20.97 1.72 3.14
C GLY A 558 21.62 0.34 3.05
N THR A 559 21.60 -0.42 4.15
CA THR A 559 22.01 -1.84 4.16
C THR A 559 20.88 -2.77 3.70
N GLU A 560 19.64 -2.31 3.81
CA GLU A 560 18.43 -2.96 3.29
C GLU A 560 17.51 -1.95 2.57
N PRO A 561 16.58 -2.42 1.71
CA PRO A 561 15.71 -1.54 0.93
C PRO A 561 14.88 -0.55 1.76
N GLY A 562 14.45 -0.95 2.97
CA GLY A 562 13.72 -0.07 3.89
C GLY A 562 14.52 1.17 4.30
N GLY A 563 15.85 1.04 4.43
CA GLY A 563 16.75 2.17 4.67
C GLY A 563 16.75 3.17 3.51
N VAL A 564 16.79 2.68 2.27
CA VAL A 564 16.74 3.56 1.08
C VAL A 564 15.43 4.36 1.04
N LEU A 565 14.30 3.71 1.33
CA LEU A 565 12.99 4.35 1.42
C LEU A 565 12.95 5.42 2.53
N ASN A 566 13.41 5.08 3.74
CA ASN A 566 13.53 6.03 4.85
C ASN A 566 14.42 7.22 4.48
N GLY A 567 15.50 6.97 3.73
CA GLY A 567 16.42 8.01 3.27
C GLY A 567 15.82 8.96 2.25
N VAL A 568 14.96 8.46 1.36
CA VAL A 568 14.19 9.33 0.45
C VAL A 568 13.22 10.21 1.24
N TYR A 569 12.47 9.65 2.19
CA TYR A 569 11.53 10.45 2.99
C TYR A 569 12.25 11.55 3.78
N ASP A 570 13.38 11.23 4.40
CA ASP A 570 14.17 12.20 5.16
C ASP A 570 14.84 13.25 4.26
N PHE A 571 15.34 12.83 3.08
CA PHE A 571 15.88 13.74 2.08
C PHE A 571 14.83 14.74 1.59
N LEU A 572 13.62 14.28 1.31
CA LEU A 572 12.48 15.13 0.96
C LEU A 572 12.11 16.09 2.09
N GLU A 573 11.98 15.60 3.32
CA GLU A 573 11.65 16.42 4.49
C GLU A 573 12.68 17.55 4.70
N ARG A 574 13.98 17.24 4.66
CA ARG A 574 15.05 18.23 4.88
C ARG A 574 15.21 19.23 3.76
N ASN A 575 15.07 18.81 2.50
CA ASN A 575 15.34 19.67 1.35
C ASN A 575 14.10 20.40 0.82
N THR A 576 12.88 20.05 1.28
CA THR A 576 11.63 20.70 0.83
C THR A 576 10.76 21.21 1.98
N GLY A 577 11.00 20.73 3.21
CA GLY A 577 10.17 21.03 4.37
C GLY A 577 8.78 20.39 4.34
N ILE A 578 8.56 19.35 3.52
CA ILE A 578 7.30 18.60 3.49
C ILE A 578 7.08 17.85 4.81
N LEU A 579 5.84 17.85 5.30
CA LEU A 579 5.40 17.10 6.48
C LEU A 579 4.22 16.19 6.14
N TRP A 580 4.25 14.94 6.63
CA TRP A 580 3.12 14.00 6.55
C TRP A 580 2.48 13.84 7.92
N THR A 581 1.40 14.56 8.16
CA THR A 581 0.79 14.73 9.50
C THR A 581 -0.49 13.93 9.69
N ARG A 582 -1.15 13.56 8.59
CA ARG A 582 -2.40 12.77 8.51
C ARG A 582 -2.43 12.00 7.19
N SER A 583 -3.25 10.96 7.09
CA SER A 583 -3.47 10.21 5.83
C SER A 583 -4.45 10.89 4.87
N THR A 584 -5.24 11.83 5.37
CA THR A 584 -6.21 12.61 4.58
C THR A 584 -5.52 13.65 3.68
N GLU A 585 -6.26 14.19 2.70
CA GLU A 585 -5.76 15.21 1.75
C GLU A 585 -5.14 16.46 2.40
N VAL A 586 -5.56 16.79 3.63
CA VAL A 586 -5.04 17.96 4.37
C VAL A 586 -3.79 17.65 5.20
N GLY A 587 -3.37 16.38 5.23
CA GLY A 587 -2.29 15.84 6.05
C GLY A 587 -0.89 16.00 5.46
N THR A 588 -0.77 16.09 4.15
CA THR A 588 0.49 16.38 3.45
C THR A 588 0.67 17.89 3.35
N VAL A 589 1.65 18.43 4.07
CA VAL A 589 1.85 19.87 4.23
C VAL A 589 3.18 20.29 3.62
N TYR A 590 3.12 21.11 2.58
CA TYR A 590 4.29 21.64 1.87
C TYR A 590 4.00 23.06 1.35
N GLU A 591 5.05 23.72 0.87
CA GLU A 591 4.94 24.97 0.12
C GLU A 591 5.30 24.68 -1.33
N GLU A 592 4.53 25.22 -2.27
CA GLU A 592 4.85 25.08 -3.70
C GLU A 592 6.13 25.84 -4.02
N GLN A 593 7.09 25.15 -4.64
CA GLN A 593 8.44 25.66 -4.90
C GLN A 593 8.93 25.17 -6.27
N ALA A 594 8.92 26.05 -7.27
CA ALA A 594 9.37 25.73 -8.62
C ALA A 594 10.89 25.44 -8.72
N THR A 595 11.67 25.90 -7.74
CA THR A 595 13.10 25.62 -7.63
C THR A 595 13.36 24.92 -6.32
N LEU A 596 13.86 23.69 -6.39
CA LEU A 596 14.23 22.86 -5.24
C LEU A 596 15.74 22.65 -5.23
N ALA A 597 16.42 23.25 -4.27
CA ALA A 597 17.84 23.03 -4.04
C ALA A 597 18.08 21.75 -3.23
N ILE A 598 19.26 21.17 -3.39
CA ILE A 598 19.77 20.10 -2.53
C ILE A 598 20.69 20.77 -1.50
N ASP A 599 20.10 21.22 -0.39
CA ASP A 599 20.77 21.99 0.65
C ASP A 599 21.40 21.10 1.74
N GLU A 600 20.77 19.97 2.07
CA GLU A 600 21.23 19.03 3.10
C GLU A 600 21.66 17.69 2.48
N THR A 601 22.98 17.45 2.51
CA THR A 601 23.64 16.18 2.18
C THR A 601 24.66 15.81 3.25
N ASP A 602 25.32 14.65 3.08
CA ASP A 602 26.46 14.21 3.88
C ASP A 602 26.14 13.94 5.36
N TYR A 603 24.99 13.29 5.58
CA TYR A 603 24.52 12.88 6.90
C TYR A 603 24.07 11.40 6.94
N THR A 604 24.04 10.81 8.14
CA THR A 604 23.60 9.42 8.38
C THR A 604 22.60 9.43 9.52
N GLU A 605 21.51 8.68 9.36
CA GLU A 605 20.45 8.56 10.35
C GLU A 605 20.10 7.08 10.58
N GLN A 606 19.83 6.73 11.83
CA GLN A 606 19.34 5.39 12.21
C GLN A 606 18.53 5.50 13.50
N SER A 607 17.46 4.73 13.60
CA SER A 607 16.70 4.62 14.85
C SER A 607 17.37 3.64 15.81
N PRO A 608 17.28 3.84 17.14
CA PRO A 608 17.67 2.82 18.12
C PRO A 608 16.71 1.60 18.15
N PHE A 609 15.54 1.69 17.53
CA PHE A 609 14.53 0.63 17.52
C PHE A 609 14.52 -0.08 16.17
N ARG A 610 14.52 -1.41 16.16
CA ARG A 610 14.42 -2.21 14.94
C ARG A 610 12.98 -2.29 14.42
N LEU A 611 11.99 -2.30 15.32
CA LEU A 611 10.56 -2.31 14.98
C LEU A 611 9.89 -1.04 15.50
N ARG A 612 9.20 -0.32 14.62
CA ARG A 612 8.49 0.93 14.95
C ARG A 612 7.19 0.97 14.19
N GLY A 613 6.09 1.18 14.90
CA GLY A 613 4.78 1.00 14.29
C GLY A 613 3.61 1.44 15.13
N TRP A 614 2.42 1.10 14.62
CA TRP A 614 1.16 1.17 15.35
C TRP A 614 0.46 -0.18 15.25
N HIS A 615 -0.29 -0.55 16.30
CA HIS A 615 -1.47 -1.37 16.11
C HIS A 615 -2.64 -0.45 15.77
N LEU A 616 -3.14 -0.51 14.54
CA LEU A 616 -4.21 0.35 14.06
C LEU A 616 -5.56 -0.29 14.35
N THR A 617 -6.25 0.16 15.40
CA THR A 617 -7.62 -0.30 15.70
C THR A 617 -8.67 0.47 14.88
N GLY A 618 -9.84 -0.14 14.67
CA GLY A 618 -10.95 0.46 13.92
C GLY A 618 -11.05 0.02 12.46
N LEU A 619 -11.86 0.72 11.66
CA LEU A 619 -12.12 0.36 10.26
C LEU A 619 -11.55 1.42 9.31
N GLY A 620 -10.78 0.96 8.32
CA GLY A 620 -10.23 1.78 7.25
C GLY A 620 -11.28 2.47 6.40
N ALA A 621 -10.82 3.33 5.47
CA ALA A 621 -11.70 4.14 4.63
C ALA A 621 -12.72 3.31 3.83
N SER A 622 -12.36 2.08 3.44
CA SER A 622 -13.21 1.14 2.70
C SER A 622 -13.76 0.00 3.55
N GLY A 623 -13.64 0.09 4.89
CA GLY A 623 -14.11 -0.93 5.83
C GLY A 623 -13.08 -2.03 6.13
N GLU A 624 -11.81 -1.82 5.82
CA GLU A 624 -10.72 -2.74 6.13
C GLU A 624 -10.57 -2.89 7.65
N TYR A 625 -10.56 -4.13 8.15
CA TYR A 625 -10.43 -4.39 9.58
C TYR A 625 -9.01 -4.06 10.05
N HIS A 626 -8.89 -3.15 11.03
CA HIS A 626 -7.63 -2.80 11.68
C HIS A 626 -6.50 -2.44 10.69
N SER A 627 -6.87 -1.76 9.61
CA SER A 627 -5.98 -1.40 8.51
C SER A 627 -6.56 -0.22 7.75
N ASP A 628 -5.69 0.63 7.21
CA ASP A 628 -6.05 1.74 6.33
C ASP A 628 -4.84 2.07 5.46
N PRO A 629 -4.87 1.85 4.13
CA PRO A 629 -3.72 2.06 3.26
C PRO A 629 -3.14 3.48 3.33
N GLY A 630 -4.01 4.50 3.51
CA GLY A 630 -3.57 5.88 3.69
C GLY A 630 -2.79 6.08 4.98
N THR A 631 -3.31 5.57 6.10
CA THR A 631 -2.62 5.63 7.41
C THR A 631 -1.28 4.90 7.34
N GLU A 632 -1.21 3.74 6.70
CA GLU A 632 0.01 2.94 6.55
C GLU A 632 1.04 3.63 5.66
N GLN A 633 0.63 4.29 4.57
CA GLN A 633 1.54 5.13 3.77
C GLN A 633 2.10 6.30 4.58
N MET A 634 1.27 6.96 5.39
CA MET A 634 1.73 8.02 6.29
C MET A 634 2.71 7.49 7.34
N MET A 635 2.50 6.28 7.87
CA MET A 635 3.43 5.62 8.78
C MET A 635 4.80 5.42 8.12
N ALA A 636 4.83 4.87 6.90
CA ALA A 636 6.07 4.69 6.12
C ALA A 636 6.81 6.01 5.89
N ARG A 637 6.07 7.05 5.46
CA ARG A 637 6.58 8.42 5.25
C ARG A 637 7.18 9.05 6.51
N ASN A 638 6.74 8.63 7.69
CA ASN A 638 7.32 9.01 8.97
C ASN A 638 8.35 7.99 9.51
N LYS A 639 8.86 7.11 8.64
CA LYS A 639 9.91 6.11 8.93
C LYS A 639 9.52 5.08 9.98
N LEU A 640 8.23 4.80 10.11
CA LEU A 640 7.76 3.58 10.76
C LEU A 640 7.84 2.43 9.75
N ASN A 641 8.25 1.25 10.22
CA ASN A 641 8.60 0.12 9.35
C ASN A 641 7.79 -1.14 9.62
N SER A 642 6.88 -1.09 10.60
CA SER A 642 6.09 -2.23 11.01
C SER A 642 4.71 -1.82 11.50
N LYS A 643 3.76 -2.76 11.48
CA LYS A 643 2.47 -2.64 12.15
C LYS A 643 2.12 -3.96 12.83
N LEU A 644 1.39 -3.88 13.93
CA LEU A 644 0.77 -5.08 14.49
C LEU A 644 -0.34 -5.53 13.52
N ALA A 645 -0.28 -6.79 13.10
CA ALA A 645 -1.14 -7.31 12.04
C ALA A 645 -1.89 -8.57 12.52
N GLU A 646 -3.22 -8.52 12.49
CA GLU A 646 -4.08 -9.61 12.94
C GLU A 646 -4.48 -10.52 11.76
N PHE A 647 -4.93 -11.75 12.02
CA PHE A 647 -5.25 -12.69 10.92
C PHE A 647 -6.41 -12.21 10.04
N GLU A 648 -7.31 -11.42 10.61
CA GLU A 648 -8.45 -10.80 9.94
C GLU A 648 -8.02 -9.83 8.83
N ASN A 649 -6.81 -9.25 8.90
CA ASN A 649 -6.26 -8.36 7.88
C ASN A 649 -5.10 -8.97 7.06
N MET A 650 -4.93 -10.30 7.15
CA MET A 650 -3.94 -11.06 6.39
C MET A 650 -3.97 -10.82 4.87
N PRO A 651 -5.13 -10.64 4.20
CA PRO A 651 -5.15 -10.32 2.76
C PRO A 651 -4.42 -9.03 2.36
N LEU A 652 -4.09 -8.16 3.32
CA LEU A 652 -3.45 -6.86 3.08
C LEU A 652 -1.94 -6.87 3.37
N TRP A 653 -1.40 -7.95 3.93
CA TRP A 653 -0.02 -7.99 4.44
C TRP A 653 1.06 -7.83 3.37
N GLU A 654 0.83 -8.38 2.17
CA GLU A 654 1.74 -8.22 1.04
C GLU A 654 1.80 -6.75 0.62
N GLN A 655 0.64 -6.12 0.38
CA GLN A 655 0.53 -4.71 0.04
C GLN A 655 1.18 -3.81 1.11
N GLN A 656 0.97 -4.12 2.38
CA GLN A 656 1.60 -3.40 3.50
C GLN A 656 3.13 -3.46 3.42
N GLY A 657 3.67 -4.66 3.20
CA GLY A 657 5.11 -4.88 3.03
C GLY A 657 5.69 -4.15 1.82
N GLU A 658 4.97 -4.15 0.70
CA GLU A 658 5.34 -3.38 -0.50
C GLU A 658 5.34 -1.87 -0.24
N GLY A 659 4.41 -1.37 0.56
CA GLY A 659 4.31 0.02 1.00
C GLY A 659 5.34 0.46 2.05
N GLY A 660 6.22 -0.45 2.50
CA GLY A 660 7.29 -0.15 3.47
C GLY A 660 6.93 -0.38 4.94
N VAL A 661 5.75 -0.90 5.25
CA VAL A 661 5.31 -1.24 6.61
C VAL A 661 5.10 -2.74 6.72
N LYS A 662 6.04 -3.47 7.32
CA LYS A 662 5.96 -4.93 7.40
C LYS A 662 4.94 -5.42 8.43
N PRO A 663 4.17 -6.48 8.13
CA PRO A 663 3.30 -7.10 9.11
C PRO A 663 4.13 -7.74 10.24
N PHE A 664 3.84 -7.35 11.48
CA PHE A 664 4.29 -8.04 12.68
C PHE A 664 3.07 -8.77 13.26
N ASN A 665 2.93 -10.06 12.91
CA ASN A 665 1.70 -10.78 13.25
C ASN A 665 1.60 -11.02 14.76
N LEU A 666 0.51 -10.52 15.33
CA LEU A 666 0.11 -10.73 16.72
C LEU A 666 -1.37 -10.36 16.85
N GLY A 667 -2.06 -10.95 17.83
CA GLY A 667 -3.49 -10.71 18.07
C GLY A 667 -4.00 -11.73 19.09
N HIS A 668 -5.26 -11.59 19.51
CA HIS A 668 -5.92 -12.57 20.39
C HIS A 668 -6.41 -13.77 19.58
N ASN A 669 -5.48 -14.67 19.25
CA ASN A 669 -5.61 -15.53 18.07
C ASN A 669 -5.63 -17.05 18.35
N LEU A 670 -5.93 -17.48 19.58
CA LEU A 670 -5.99 -18.92 19.89
C LEU A 670 -7.09 -19.65 19.12
N THR A 671 -8.16 -18.97 18.72
CA THR A 671 -9.23 -19.50 17.86
C THR A 671 -8.73 -19.90 16.47
N PHE A 672 -7.75 -19.17 15.92
CA PHE A 672 -7.14 -19.48 14.64
C PHE A 672 -6.27 -20.75 14.71
N TRP A 673 -5.55 -20.89 15.81
CA TRP A 673 -4.65 -22.02 16.04
C TRP A 673 -5.35 -23.30 16.53
N LEU A 674 -6.47 -23.17 17.24
CA LEU A 674 -7.22 -24.30 17.78
C LEU A 674 -8.74 -24.15 17.54
N PRO A 675 -9.18 -24.08 16.27
CA PRO A 675 -10.57 -23.76 15.92
C PRO A 675 -11.56 -24.82 16.45
N ASN A 676 -12.66 -24.33 17.02
CA ASN A 676 -13.63 -25.18 17.74
C ASN A 676 -14.31 -26.21 16.85
N ASP A 677 -14.64 -25.85 15.62
CA ASP A 677 -15.31 -26.70 14.63
C ASP A 677 -14.44 -27.90 14.21
N ILE A 678 -13.11 -27.79 14.32
CA ILE A 678 -12.17 -28.87 14.01
C ILE A 678 -11.89 -29.73 15.24
N TYR A 679 -11.55 -29.11 16.39
CA TYR A 679 -10.98 -29.85 17.53
C TYR A 679 -11.93 -30.05 18.70
N PHE A 680 -12.89 -29.15 18.96
CA PHE A 680 -13.64 -29.15 20.24
C PHE A 680 -14.45 -30.43 20.47
N ALA A 681 -15.10 -30.97 19.43
CA ALA A 681 -15.91 -32.17 19.57
C ALA A 681 -15.06 -33.45 19.76
N ALA A 682 -13.89 -33.51 19.11
CA ALA A 682 -13.01 -34.68 19.13
C ALA A 682 -12.01 -34.67 20.31
N HIS A 683 -11.59 -33.47 20.71
CA HIS A 683 -10.59 -33.19 21.73
C HIS A 683 -11.05 -32.09 22.69
N PRO A 684 -12.16 -32.31 23.43
CA PRO A 684 -12.62 -31.32 24.42
C PRO A 684 -11.59 -31.05 25.52
N ASP A 685 -10.65 -31.97 25.75
CA ASP A 685 -9.52 -31.87 26.66
C ASP A 685 -8.42 -30.89 26.22
N TYR A 686 -8.43 -30.43 24.97
CA TYR A 686 -7.54 -29.36 24.50
C TYR A 686 -7.96 -27.96 24.97
N TYR A 687 -9.12 -27.84 25.58
CA TYR A 687 -9.74 -26.58 25.96
C TYR A 687 -9.88 -26.46 27.47
N ASN A 688 -9.88 -25.22 27.97
CA ASN A 688 -10.14 -24.96 29.39
C ASN A 688 -11.53 -25.43 29.81
N THR A 689 -11.75 -25.52 31.11
CA THR A 689 -13.03 -25.96 31.68
C THR A 689 -13.67 -24.85 32.50
N ASP A 690 -14.99 -24.82 32.56
CA ASP A 690 -15.75 -23.97 33.47
C ASP A 690 -15.54 -24.36 34.96
N ALA A 691 -16.23 -23.66 35.87
CA ALA A 691 -16.15 -23.94 37.31
C ALA A 691 -16.69 -25.32 37.72
N ASN A 692 -17.48 -26.00 36.87
CA ASN A 692 -17.99 -27.35 37.09
C ASN A 692 -17.07 -28.43 36.49
N GLY A 693 -16.06 -28.03 35.71
CA GLY A 693 -15.17 -28.93 34.98
C GLY A 693 -15.65 -29.27 33.58
N ASP A 694 -16.66 -28.57 33.05
CA ASP A 694 -17.16 -28.77 31.70
C ASP A 694 -16.28 -28.02 30.68
N PRO A 695 -15.83 -28.65 29.58
CA PRO A 695 -15.03 -28.00 28.54
C PRO A 695 -15.69 -26.75 27.95
N LEU A 696 -14.91 -25.69 27.76
CA LEU A 696 -15.34 -24.42 27.19
C LEU A 696 -14.72 -24.25 25.79
N PRO A 697 -15.51 -23.93 24.76
CA PRO A 697 -14.95 -23.59 23.45
C PRO A 697 -14.02 -22.36 23.57
N VAL A 698 -12.97 -22.32 22.75
CA VAL A 698 -12.08 -21.15 22.69
C VAL A 698 -12.82 -19.98 22.02
N GLY A 699 -12.71 -18.80 22.60
CA GLY A 699 -13.29 -17.55 22.11
C GLY A 699 -12.61 -16.36 22.77
N HIS A 700 -13.14 -15.16 22.55
CA HIS A 700 -12.55 -13.92 23.06
C HIS A 700 -12.27 -13.95 24.58
N ASP A 701 -13.21 -14.48 25.36
CA ASP A 701 -13.15 -14.45 26.83
C ASP A 701 -12.68 -15.77 27.46
N THR A 702 -12.17 -16.72 26.67
CA THR A 702 -11.66 -18.01 27.14
C THR A 702 -10.25 -18.29 26.61
N GLN A 703 -9.51 -19.15 27.30
CA GLN A 703 -8.19 -19.64 26.84
C GLN A 703 -8.27 -21.14 26.51
N ILE A 704 -7.22 -21.69 25.88
CA ILE A 704 -7.06 -23.14 25.66
C ILE A 704 -6.33 -23.81 26.84
N ASN A 705 -6.34 -25.15 26.87
CA ASN A 705 -5.67 -25.91 27.92
C ASN A 705 -4.14 -25.96 27.72
N PHE A 706 -3.42 -25.01 28.33
CA PHE A 706 -1.95 -24.96 28.27
C PHE A 706 -1.23 -26.10 29.03
N TYR A 707 -1.94 -26.94 29.80
CA TYR A 707 -1.36 -28.11 30.45
C TYR A 707 -1.25 -29.32 29.52
N HIS A 708 -1.97 -29.31 28.38
CA HIS A 708 -2.09 -30.49 27.53
C HIS A 708 -0.76 -30.81 26.80
N PRO A 709 -0.25 -32.06 26.85
CA PRO A 709 1.04 -32.40 26.26
C PRO A 709 1.06 -32.35 24.73
N ASP A 710 -0.08 -32.60 24.07
CA ASP A 710 -0.16 -32.75 22.61
C ASP A 710 -0.47 -31.44 21.87
N VAL A 711 -1.12 -30.48 22.53
CA VAL A 711 -1.57 -29.21 21.90
C VAL A 711 -0.39 -28.40 21.31
N PRO A 712 0.80 -28.31 21.95
CA PRO A 712 1.95 -27.69 21.33
C PRO A 712 2.31 -28.25 19.94
N GLY A 713 2.21 -29.58 19.77
CA GLY A 713 2.50 -30.23 18.49
C GLY A 713 1.46 -29.94 17.43
N VAL A 714 0.18 -29.88 17.83
CA VAL A 714 -0.93 -29.50 16.94
C VAL A 714 -0.73 -28.08 16.42
N ILE A 715 -0.44 -27.12 17.31
CA ILE A 715 -0.26 -25.72 16.92
C ILE A 715 1.02 -25.56 16.09
N ALA A 716 2.14 -26.17 16.46
CA ALA A 716 3.37 -26.09 15.67
C ALA A 716 3.20 -26.64 14.25
N GLY A 717 2.44 -27.73 14.08
CA GLY A 717 2.08 -28.25 12.76
C GLY A 717 1.29 -27.23 11.94
N ARG A 718 0.25 -26.63 12.52
CA ARG A 718 -0.54 -25.58 11.86
C ARG A 718 0.27 -24.33 11.54
N VAL A 719 1.24 -23.95 12.38
CA VAL A 719 2.17 -22.85 12.11
C VAL A 719 3.07 -23.19 10.92
N ALA A 720 3.57 -24.42 10.83
CA ALA A 720 4.38 -24.85 9.69
C ALA A 720 3.58 -24.84 8.38
N ASP A 721 2.33 -25.34 8.40
CA ASP A 721 1.42 -25.30 7.25
C ASP A 721 1.14 -23.85 6.85
N PHE A 722 0.82 -22.98 7.82
CA PHE A 722 0.61 -21.56 7.61
C PHE A 722 1.80 -20.87 6.95
N LEU A 723 3.02 -21.10 7.45
CA LEU A 723 4.24 -20.50 6.92
C LEU A 723 4.64 -21.03 5.54
N ALA A 724 4.14 -22.19 5.15
CA ALA A 724 4.33 -22.70 3.78
C ALA A 724 3.50 -21.90 2.77
N GLU A 725 2.37 -21.35 3.19
CA GLU A 725 1.46 -20.54 2.36
C GLU A 725 1.72 -19.03 2.50
N HIS A 726 2.11 -18.59 3.71
CA HIS A 726 2.28 -17.19 4.08
C HIS A 726 3.66 -16.97 4.72
N PRO A 727 4.73 -16.79 3.92
CA PRO A 727 6.07 -16.60 4.45
C PRO A 727 6.23 -15.22 5.10
N ILE A 728 6.19 -15.19 6.43
CA ILE A 728 6.38 -13.98 7.25
C ILE A 728 7.48 -14.18 8.31
N ASP A 729 8.09 -13.09 8.76
CA ASP A 729 9.21 -13.13 9.72
C ASP A 729 8.77 -13.38 11.16
N THR A 730 7.53 -13.02 11.52
CA THR A 730 6.98 -13.13 12.88
C THR A 730 5.57 -13.70 12.84
N VAL A 731 5.31 -14.74 13.64
CA VAL A 731 4.00 -15.38 13.80
C VAL A 731 3.52 -15.18 15.23
N GLY A 732 2.28 -14.70 15.39
CA GLY A 732 1.69 -14.48 16.70
C GLY A 732 1.06 -15.76 17.26
N ILE A 733 1.41 -16.12 18.49
CA ILE A 733 0.68 -17.13 19.27
C ILE A 733 0.49 -16.54 20.65
N ALA A 734 -0.65 -15.88 20.87
CA ALA A 734 -0.86 -15.12 22.09
C ALA A 734 -2.14 -15.53 22.80
N ILE A 735 -2.17 -15.26 24.11
CA ILE A 735 -3.35 -15.43 24.95
C ILE A 735 -4.51 -14.55 24.43
N ASN A 736 -5.75 -14.97 24.65
CA ASN A 736 -6.93 -14.15 24.41
C ASN A 736 -7.12 -13.08 25.51
N ASP A 737 -8.00 -12.11 25.27
CA ASP A 737 -8.20 -10.91 26.10
C ASP A 737 -8.97 -11.21 27.41
N THR A 738 -8.42 -12.12 28.23
CA THR A 738 -9.03 -12.53 29.50
C THR A 738 -8.02 -13.03 30.53
N HIS A 739 -8.32 -12.77 31.81
CA HIS A 739 -7.64 -13.42 32.94
C HIS A 739 -8.06 -14.89 33.15
N TYR A 740 -9.12 -15.34 32.46
CA TYR A 740 -9.71 -16.65 32.66
C TYR A 740 -8.82 -17.77 32.11
N PHE A 741 -8.06 -18.41 33.01
CA PHE A 741 -7.26 -19.59 32.69
C PHE A 741 -7.44 -20.63 33.79
N GLU A 742 -8.42 -21.52 33.58
CA GLU A 742 -8.79 -22.56 34.53
C GLU A 742 -8.96 -23.91 33.83
N GLN A 743 -8.30 -24.94 34.39
CA GLN A 743 -8.41 -26.32 33.94
C GLN A 743 -8.63 -27.21 35.16
N ALA A 744 -9.81 -27.85 35.23
CA ALA A 744 -10.21 -28.69 36.35
C ALA A 744 -9.20 -29.83 36.57
N GLY A 745 -8.74 -29.97 37.81
CA GLY A 745 -7.73 -30.96 38.22
C GLY A 745 -6.27 -30.57 37.93
N TYR A 746 -6.02 -29.41 37.32
CA TYR A 746 -4.68 -28.91 37.02
C TYR A 746 -4.40 -27.56 37.67
N SER A 747 -5.27 -26.56 37.49
CA SER A 747 -5.04 -25.19 37.97
C SER A 747 -4.89 -25.05 39.50
N ASP A 748 -5.36 -26.04 40.27
CA ASP A 748 -5.24 -26.10 41.72
C ASP A 748 -4.11 -27.03 42.22
N GLN A 749 -3.30 -27.58 41.30
CA GLN A 749 -2.20 -28.49 41.61
C GLN A 749 -0.82 -27.87 41.31
N PRO A 750 0.25 -28.30 42.00
CA PRO A 750 1.61 -27.95 41.62
C PRO A 750 1.91 -28.38 40.17
N PHE A 751 2.55 -27.50 39.41
CA PHE A 751 3.03 -27.79 38.06
C PHE A 751 4.53 -28.07 38.10
N VAL A 752 4.97 -29.09 37.36
CA VAL A 752 6.38 -29.44 37.23
C VAL A 752 6.79 -29.23 35.77
N THR A 753 7.73 -28.33 35.56
CA THR A 753 8.28 -27.99 34.25
C THR A 753 9.23 -29.08 33.72
N GLU A 754 9.61 -29.00 32.44
CA GLU A 754 10.55 -29.95 31.82
C GLU A 754 11.94 -29.95 32.47
N ASP A 755 12.36 -28.80 33.02
CA ASP A 755 13.62 -28.63 33.76
C ASP A 755 13.49 -28.98 35.25
N MET A 756 12.42 -29.68 35.63
CA MET A 756 12.15 -30.20 36.97
C MET A 756 11.96 -29.10 38.03
N VAL A 757 11.54 -27.91 37.63
CA VAL A 757 11.13 -26.84 38.54
C VAL A 757 9.67 -27.06 38.93
N THR A 758 9.40 -27.10 40.24
CA THR A 758 8.03 -27.17 40.75
C THR A 758 7.55 -25.78 41.13
N ILE A 759 6.36 -25.41 40.66
CA ILE A 759 5.68 -24.14 40.97
C ILE A 759 4.27 -24.41 41.50
N TYR A 760 3.83 -23.63 42.47
CA TYR A 760 2.55 -23.83 43.16
C TYR A 760 1.50 -22.80 42.72
N PRO A 761 0.19 -23.16 42.69
CA PRO A 761 -0.89 -22.30 42.18
C PRO A 761 -0.99 -20.90 42.81
N ASN A 762 -0.51 -20.74 44.04
CA ASN A 762 -0.54 -19.46 44.77
C ASN A 762 0.66 -18.55 44.47
N GLU A 763 1.61 -18.98 43.64
CA GLU A 763 2.73 -18.16 43.19
C GLU A 763 2.34 -17.27 42.02
N ALA A 764 2.82 -16.03 42.02
CA ALA A 764 2.44 -15.01 41.02
C ALA A 764 2.83 -15.38 39.59
N ASP A 765 3.89 -16.18 39.41
CA ASP A 765 4.40 -16.65 38.12
C ASP A 765 3.88 -18.03 37.72
N TYR A 766 2.92 -18.63 38.45
CA TYR A 766 2.39 -19.97 38.15
C TYR A 766 1.80 -20.05 36.74
N LYS A 767 0.79 -19.23 36.44
CA LYS A 767 0.09 -19.23 35.14
C LYS A 767 1.02 -18.87 33.98
N SER A 768 1.90 -17.88 34.17
CA SER A 768 2.93 -17.52 33.20
C SER A 768 3.89 -18.69 32.93
N THR A 769 4.36 -19.37 33.99
CA THR A 769 5.28 -20.52 33.85
C THR A 769 4.63 -21.68 33.10
N VAL A 770 3.35 -21.96 33.34
CA VAL A 770 2.61 -22.97 32.56
C VAL A 770 2.54 -22.57 31.09
N TYR A 771 2.13 -21.34 30.79
CA TYR A 771 2.00 -20.83 29.43
C TYR A 771 3.33 -20.84 28.67
N PHE A 772 4.44 -20.37 29.26
CA PHE A 772 5.74 -20.38 28.59
C PHE A 772 6.37 -21.78 28.48
N THR A 773 6.03 -22.71 29.38
CA THR A 773 6.41 -24.13 29.19
C THR A 773 5.71 -24.72 27.96
N PHE A 774 4.46 -24.32 27.72
CA PHE A 774 3.70 -24.65 26.53
C PHE A 774 4.27 -23.98 25.27
N LEU A 775 4.49 -22.67 25.31
CA LEU A 775 4.96 -21.88 24.15
C LEU A 775 6.38 -22.27 23.71
N ASN A 776 7.29 -22.54 24.66
CA ASN A 776 8.65 -23.00 24.35
C ASN A 776 8.66 -24.29 23.52
N LYS A 777 7.71 -25.20 23.74
CA LYS A 777 7.61 -26.44 22.93
C LYS A 777 7.25 -26.11 21.48
N ILE A 778 6.32 -25.19 21.27
CA ILE A 778 5.94 -24.72 19.94
C ILE A 778 7.14 -24.04 19.28
N ALA A 779 7.79 -23.11 19.98
CA ALA A 779 8.94 -22.36 19.49
C ALA A 779 10.10 -23.25 19.04
N ARG A 780 10.43 -24.29 19.83
CA ARG A 780 11.44 -25.29 19.44
C ARG A 780 11.05 -26.05 18.17
N GLN A 781 9.78 -26.44 18.03
CA GLN A 781 9.33 -27.19 16.86
C GLN A 781 9.32 -26.34 15.59
N VAL A 782 8.79 -25.11 15.66
CA VAL A 782 8.79 -24.16 14.54
C VAL A 782 10.23 -23.84 14.12
N LYS A 783 11.16 -23.68 15.06
CA LYS A 783 12.58 -23.43 14.75
C LYS A 783 13.23 -24.57 13.95
N LEU A 784 12.74 -25.81 14.04
CA LEU A 784 13.27 -26.94 13.27
C LEU A 784 12.90 -26.85 11.78
N THR A 785 11.71 -26.34 11.46
CA THR A 785 11.19 -26.23 10.08
C THR A 785 11.41 -24.84 9.48
N ASN A 786 11.41 -23.79 10.32
CA ASN A 786 11.45 -22.39 9.94
C ASN A 786 12.42 -21.61 10.87
N PRO A 787 13.74 -21.84 10.80
CA PRO A 787 14.71 -21.31 11.76
C PRO A 787 14.85 -19.77 11.79
N GLY A 788 14.36 -19.07 10.76
CA GLY A 788 14.37 -17.61 10.68
C GLY A 788 13.15 -16.94 11.32
N VAL A 789 12.11 -17.70 11.69
CA VAL A 789 10.83 -17.16 12.15
C VAL A 789 10.82 -16.94 13.66
N GLN A 790 10.31 -15.77 14.05
CA GLN A 790 10.03 -15.41 15.43
C GLN A 790 8.58 -15.73 15.82
N ILE A 791 8.36 -16.07 17.08
CA ILE A 791 7.02 -16.23 17.67
C ILE A 791 6.75 -15.05 18.58
N ALA A 792 5.77 -14.21 18.24
CA ALA A 792 5.33 -13.12 19.10
C ALA A 792 4.24 -13.58 20.08
N THR A 793 4.31 -13.10 21.32
CA THR A 793 3.26 -13.28 22.31
C THR A 793 3.10 -12.03 23.19
N TYR A 794 1.89 -11.79 23.67
CA TYR A 794 1.66 -10.78 24.69
C TYR A 794 2.24 -11.21 26.06
N ALA A 795 2.94 -10.27 26.71
CA ALA A 795 3.09 -10.22 28.16
C ALA A 795 1.98 -9.32 28.71
N TYR A 796 0.82 -9.91 28.92
CA TYR A 796 -0.44 -9.26 29.26
C TYR A 796 -1.26 -10.15 30.20
N PHE A 797 -2.09 -9.58 31.06
CA PHE A 797 -2.75 -10.30 32.15
C PHE A 797 -1.81 -11.21 32.96
N PHE A 798 -2.04 -12.53 32.95
CA PHE A 798 -1.25 -13.48 33.72
C PHE A 798 0.13 -13.76 33.11
N THR A 799 0.40 -13.34 31.87
CA THR A 799 1.73 -13.41 31.24
C THR A 799 2.53 -12.12 31.40
N GLU A 800 2.03 -11.09 32.08
CA GLU A 800 2.83 -9.90 32.44
C GLU A 800 3.99 -10.26 33.38
N VAL A 801 3.80 -11.26 34.24
CA VAL A 801 4.81 -11.75 35.17
C VAL A 801 5.77 -12.68 34.40
N PRO A 802 7.09 -12.44 34.38
CA PRO A 802 8.03 -13.33 33.73
C PRO A 802 7.97 -14.76 34.27
N PRO A 803 8.09 -15.79 33.43
CA PRO A 803 7.99 -17.18 33.86
C PRO A 803 9.23 -17.63 34.63
N ARG A 804 9.11 -18.71 35.41
CA ARG A 804 10.25 -19.32 36.10
C ARG A 804 11.24 -19.95 35.14
N VAL A 805 10.74 -20.54 34.05
CA VAL A 805 11.53 -21.20 33.00
C VAL A 805 12.34 -20.21 32.16
N ALA A 806 13.34 -20.73 31.45
CA ALA A 806 13.98 -19.99 30.35
C ALA A 806 12.98 -19.82 29.20
N VAL A 807 13.17 -18.80 28.37
CA VAL A 807 12.35 -18.51 27.18
C VAL A 807 13.20 -18.79 25.95
N GLU A 808 12.62 -19.42 24.93
CA GLU A 808 13.34 -19.69 23.68
C GLU A 808 13.75 -18.38 22.98
N ASP A 809 14.90 -18.41 22.31
CA ASP A 809 15.53 -17.24 21.67
C ASP A 809 14.77 -16.71 20.44
N ASN A 810 13.83 -17.50 19.91
CA ASN A 810 12.94 -17.09 18.83
C ASN A 810 11.55 -16.65 19.33
N ILE A 811 11.40 -16.35 20.63
CA ILE A 811 10.17 -15.75 21.17
C ILE A 811 10.38 -14.25 21.37
N VAL A 812 9.44 -13.45 20.84
CA VAL A 812 9.36 -12.00 21.02
C VAL A 812 8.25 -11.70 22.03
N ILE A 813 8.60 -10.95 23.07
CA ILE A 813 7.68 -10.57 24.14
C ILE A 813 7.12 -9.18 23.85
N VAL A 814 5.80 -9.08 23.74
CA VAL A 814 5.09 -7.81 23.55
C VAL A 814 4.45 -7.38 24.86
N LEU A 815 5.08 -6.45 25.58
CA LEU A 815 4.64 -6.00 26.91
C LEU A 815 3.63 -4.85 26.81
N ALA A 816 2.45 -5.05 27.38
CA ALA A 816 1.32 -4.11 27.29
C ALA A 816 0.99 -3.45 28.65
N PRO A 817 1.49 -2.23 28.94
CA PRO A 817 1.28 -1.56 30.21
C PRO A 817 -0.10 -0.86 30.32
N ILE A 818 -1.21 -1.61 30.25
CA ILE A 818 -2.58 -1.06 30.16
C ILE A 818 -3.01 -0.20 31.37
N SER A 819 -2.48 -0.50 32.56
CA SER A 819 -2.77 0.24 33.79
C SER A 819 -1.63 1.20 34.18
N GLY A 820 -0.73 1.50 33.25
CA GLY A 820 0.32 2.49 33.45
C GLY A 820 -0.25 3.90 33.60
N ASP A 821 0.50 4.77 34.27
CA ASP A 821 0.22 6.20 34.32
C ASP A 821 0.85 6.88 33.11
N ASP A 822 0.00 7.46 32.27
CA ASP A 822 0.39 8.11 31.03
C ASP A 822 0.75 9.59 31.21
N ARG A 823 0.66 10.12 32.42
CA ARG A 823 1.13 11.49 32.73
C ARG A 823 2.63 11.61 32.80
N GLU A 824 3.28 10.56 33.26
CA GLU A 824 4.69 10.56 33.62
C GLU A 824 5.43 9.48 32.81
N PRO A 825 6.73 9.68 32.51
CA PRO A 825 7.56 8.63 31.93
C PRO A 825 7.47 7.32 32.72
N ILE A 826 7.56 6.19 32.01
CA ILE A 826 7.40 4.86 32.58
C ILE A 826 8.46 4.55 33.64
N ASP A 827 9.64 5.16 33.55
CA ASP A 827 10.75 4.99 34.50
C ASP A 827 10.73 6.00 35.67
N THR A 828 9.65 6.78 35.81
CA THR A 828 9.48 7.77 36.87
C THR A 828 9.75 7.14 38.25
N PRO A 829 10.76 7.61 39.01
CA PRO A 829 11.29 6.90 40.19
C PRO A 829 10.42 7.05 41.44
N ASP A 830 9.20 7.55 41.32
CA ASP A 830 8.24 7.63 42.42
C ASP A 830 7.71 6.21 42.76
N PRO A 831 8.00 5.67 43.95
CA PRO A 831 7.55 4.33 44.33
C PRO A 831 6.02 4.18 44.45
N THR A 832 5.28 5.29 44.45
CA THR A 832 3.81 5.31 44.46
C THR A 832 3.19 5.34 43.07
N ASN A 833 3.98 5.62 42.04
CA ASN A 833 3.51 5.64 40.66
C ASN A 833 3.24 4.20 40.17
N PRO A 834 2.08 3.91 39.55
CA PRO A 834 1.75 2.56 39.06
C PRO A 834 2.73 2.03 38.00
N ASN A 835 3.46 2.91 37.29
CA ASN A 835 4.49 2.52 36.33
C ASN A 835 5.62 1.70 36.95
N GLN A 836 5.90 1.84 38.26
CA GLN A 836 6.93 1.05 38.94
C GLN A 836 6.67 -0.45 38.90
N ALA A 837 5.39 -0.87 38.87
CA ALA A 837 5.05 -2.28 38.69
C ALA A 837 5.46 -2.79 37.30
N TYR A 838 5.32 -1.95 36.26
CA TYR A 838 5.72 -2.28 34.89
C TYR A 838 7.23 -2.23 34.71
N VAL A 839 7.94 -1.29 35.34
CA VAL A 839 9.42 -1.29 35.36
C VAL A 839 9.97 -2.58 35.99
N ALA A 840 9.36 -3.05 37.09
CA ALA A 840 9.76 -4.31 37.73
C ALA A 840 9.51 -5.53 36.80
N LYS A 841 8.36 -5.56 36.11
CA LYS A 841 8.04 -6.61 35.13
C LYS A 841 9.00 -6.59 33.94
N LEU A 842 9.24 -5.41 33.35
CA LEU A 842 10.17 -5.22 32.25
C LEU A 842 11.61 -5.63 32.64
N THR A 843 12.07 -5.24 33.83
CA THR A 843 13.37 -5.67 34.36
C THR A 843 13.45 -7.20 34.48
N GLY A 844 12.37 -7.84 34.92
CA GLY A 844 12.29 -9.30 34.99
C GLY A 844 12.29 -9.96 33.60
N TRP A 845 11.64 -9.34 32.60
CA TRP A 845 11.65 -9.80 31.21
C TRP A 845 13.01 -9.64 30.53
N LEU A 846 13.72 -8.53 30.78
CA LEU A 846 15.09 -8.31 30.30
C LEU A 846 16.09 -9.33 30.87
N ALA A 847 15.79 -9.96 32.00
CA ALA A 847 16.59 -11.08 32.50
C ALA A 847 16.33 -12.39 31.76
N LYS A 848 15.32 -12.45 30.88
CA LYS A 848 14.91 -13.64 30.12
C LYS A 848 15.24 -13.55 28.63
N THR A 849 15.11 -12.37 28.03
CA THR A 849 15.30 -12.17 26.58
C THR A 849 15.60 -10.71 26.27
N ASP A 850 16.28 -10.49 25.14
CA ASP A 850 16.49 -9.16 24.53
C ASP A 850 15.40 -8.84 23.47
N ASN A 851 14.56 -9.83 23.13
CA ASN A 851 13.49 -9.71 22.14
C ASN A 851 12.21 -9.13 22.75
N ILE A 852 12.19 -7.83 23.06
CA ILE A 852 11.06 -7.17 23.72
C ILE A 852 10.56 -6.01 22.85
N VAL A 853 9.25 -6.00 22.61
CA VAL A 853 8.51 -4.90 21.97
C VAL A 853 7.53 -4.29 22.98
N MET A 854 7.46 -2.96 23.04
CA MET A 854 6.50 -2.27 23.91
C MET A 854 5.20 -1.94 23.17
N TYR A 855 4.07 -2.25 23.80
CA TYR A 855 2.70 -2.05 23.32
C TYR A 855 1.98 -1.01 24.21
N ASN A 856 2.49 0.21 24.28
CA ASN A 856 1.84 1.27 25.05
C ASN A 856 0.52 1.72 24.39
N TYR A 857 -0.33 2.43 25.12
CA TYR A 857 -1.63 2.93 24.60
C TYR A 857 -1.57 4.43 24.27
N TYR A 858 -0.55 4.85 23.52
CA TYR A 858 -0.32 6.27 23.23
C TYR A 858 -1.41 6.89 22.35
N GLY A 859 -1.96 6.11 21.40
CA GLY A 859 -2.92 6.58 20.41
C GLY A 859 -4.35 6.07 20.61
N ALA A 860 -4.58 5.20 21.60
CA ALA A 860 -5.88 4.58 21.86
C ALA A 860 -6.30 4.77 23.32
N PHE A 861 -7.47 5.39 23.53
CA PHE A 861 -8.08 5.63 24.83
C PHE A 861 -9.58 5.94 24.67
N PRO A 862 -10.44 5.66 25.67
CA PRO A 862 -11.89 5.82 25.59
C PRO A 862 -12.33 7.23 25.19
N ALA A 863 -11.69 8.26 25.75
CA ALA A 863 -11.99 9.66 25.47
C ALA A 863 -11.20 10.22 24.27
N HIS A 864 -11.15 9.48 23.17
CA HIS A 864 -10.34 9.73 21.97
C HIS A 864 -10.57 11.09 21.27
N GLN A 865 -11.50 11.90 21.77
CA GLN A 865 -11.84 13.25 21.34
C GLN A 865 -11.14 14.36 22.16
N TYR A 866 -10.29 13.99 23.11
CA TYR A 866 -9.39 14.88 23.82
C TYR A 866 -8.02 14.90 23.15
N GLU A 867 -7.41 16.07 23.03
CA GLU A 867 -6.02 16.15 22.63
C GLU A 867 -5.12 15.85 23.83
N ARG A 868 -4.44 14.71 23.79
CA ARG A 868 -3.66 14.21 24.92
C ARG A 868 -2.21 14.73 24.88
N PRO A 869 -1.80 15.72 25.71
CA PRO A 869 -0.52 16.41 25.55
C PRO A 869 0.65 15.61 26.17
N ILE A 870 0.86 14.38 25.71
CA ILE A 870 1.80 13.42 26.33
C ILE A 870 3.11 13.23 25.55
N ALA A 871 3.42 14.05 24.56
CA ALA A 871 4.67 13.90 23.78
C ALA A 871 5.95 13.92 24.62
N ALA A 872 6.00 14.71 25.70
CA ALA A 872 7.14 14.72 26.62
C ALA A 872 7.29 13.39 27.39
N LYS A 873 6.16 12.79 27.79
CA LYS A 873 6.14 11.46 28.40
C LYS A 873 6.58 10.40 27.39
N VAL A 874 6.03 10.42 26.18
CA VAL A 874 6.39 9.48 25.11
C VAL A 874 7.89 9.58 24.80
N GLN A 875 8.45 10.78 24.73
CA GLN A 875 9.89 10.97 24.60
C GLN A 875 10.67 10.29 25.74
N GLY A 876 10.27 10.50 26.99
CA GLY A 876 10.92 9.88 28.15
C GLY A 876 10.86 8.35 28.12
N ASP A 877 9.69 7.78 27.79
CA ASP A 877 9.53 6.34 27.61
C ASP A 877 10.48 5.79 26.54
N LEU A 878 10.51 6.43 25.37
CA LEU A 878 11.35 5.99 24.24
C LEU A 878 12.84 6.11 24.56
N GLN A 879 13.28 7.16 25.26
CA GLN A 879 14.66 7.28 25.74
C GLN A 879 15.01 6.16 26.71
N TYR A 880 14.09 5.82 27.63
CA TYR A 880 14.27 4.71 28.54
C TYR A 880 14.36 3.36 27.80
N TYR A 881 13.45 3.09 26.88
CA TYR A 881 13.44 1.87 26.06
C TYR A 881 14.70 1.74 25.19
N ALA A 882 15.15 2.83 24.57
CA ALA A 882 16.40 2.85 23.81
C ALA A 882 17.61 2.56 24.73
N SER A 883 17.64 3.10 25.95
CA SER A 883 18.71 2.84 26.92
C SER A 883 18.80 1.38 27.38
N LEU A 884 17.68 0.65 27.28
CA LEU A 884 17.58 -0.78 27.60
C LEU A 884 17.88 -1.68 26.38
N GLY A 885 17.95 -1.12 25.17
CA GLY A 885 18.17 -1.87 23.94
C GLY A 885 16.97 -2.72 23.51
N LEU A 886 15.73 -2.25 23.79
CA LEU A 886 14.52 -2.99 23.38
C LEU A 886 14.43 -3.12 21.86
N THR A 887 13.86 -4.22 21.38
CA THR A 887 13.72 -4.51 19.95
C THR A 887 12.86 -3.48 19.23
N GLY A 888 11.79 -3.00 19.87
CA GLY A 888 10.90 -2.05 19.23
C GLY A 888 9.75 -1.53 20.06
N VAL A 889 8.95 -0.70 19.40
CA VAL A 889 7.78 -0.01 19.96
C VAL A 889 6.65 -0.05 18.93
N ILE A 890 5.55 -0.71 19.28
CA ILE A 890 4.34 -0.78 18.44
C ILE A 890 3.15 -0.49 19.35
N PRO A 891 2.98 0.76 19.79
CA PRO A 891 1.85 1.16 20.60
C PRO A 891 0.51 0.94 19.89
N GLU A 892 -0.55 0.81 20.68
CA GLU A 892 -1.92 0.86 20.19
C GLU A 892 -2.28 2.28 19.74
N GLY A 893 -2.89 2.35 18.56
CA GLY A 893 -3.42 3.54 17.95
C GLY A 893 -4.75 3.23 17.25
N VAL A 894 -5.22 4.20 16.47
CA VAL A 894 -6.44 4.09 15.68
C VAL A 894 -6.11 4.42 14.23
N VAL A 895 -6.87 3.89 13.29
CA VAL A 895 -6.84 4.37 11.89
C VAL A 895 -7.23 5.86 11.82
N ASP A 896 -6.68 6.62 10.87
CA ASP A 896 -7.09 8.02 10.61
C ASP A 896 -8.42 8.11 9.87
N ALA A 897 -8.75 7.06 9.09
CA ALA A 897 -10.02 6.96 8.42
C ALA A 897 -11.22 7.02 9.40
N ASN A 898 -12.27 7.73 8.99
CA ASN A 898 -13.62 7.66 9.57
C ASN A 898 -13.81 8.11 11.04
N GLY A 899 -12.90 8.92 11.63
CA GLY A 899 -13.11 9.43 12.99
C GLY A 899 -12.37 10.73 13.37
N PRO A 900 -12.77 11.39 14.49
CA PRO A 900 -12.19 12.68 14.91
C PRO A 900 -10.82 12.56 15.60
N GLN A 901 -10.37 11.34 15.92
CA GLN A 901 -9.21 11.06 16.79
C GLN A 901 -7.94 11.73 16.29
N TRP A 902 -7.58 11.46 15.04
CA TRP A 902 -6.44 12.05 14.36
C TRP A 902 -6.66 13.54 14.10
N GLY A 903 -7.88 13.98 13.84
CA GLY A 903 -8.19 15.40 13.71
C GLY A 903 -7.79 16.22 14.93
N VAL A 904 -8.09 15.71 16.13
CA VAL A 904 -7.75 16.35 17.41
C VAL A 904 -6.30 16.10 17.82
N ASN A 905 -5.75 14.91 17.55
CA ASN A 905 -4.43 14.48 18.03
C ASN A 905 -3.31 14.52 16.97
N ALA A 906 -3.55 15.08 15.77
CA ALA A 906 -2.59 15.05 14.65
C ALA A 906 -1.18 15.50 15.04
N MET A 907 -1.06 16.59 15.81
CA MET A 907 0.24 17.07 16.28
C MET A 907 0.92 16.05 17.20
N GLN A 908 0.20 15.50 18.18
CA GLN A 908 0.75 14.52 19.12
C GLN A 908 1.18 13.25 18.38
N PHE A 909 0.34 12.71 17.50
CA PHE A 909 0.66 11.50 16.75
C PHE A 909 1.80 11.70 15.76
N TRP A 910 1.90 12.86 15.11
CA TRP A 910 3.07 13.22 14.31
C TRP A 910 4.35 13.29 15.17
N LEU A 911 4.30 13.93 16.34
CA LEU A 911 5.43 13.99 17.27
C LEU A 911 5.86 12.58 17.74
N PHE A 912 4.92 11.70 18.08
CA PHE A 912 5.24 10.33 18.51
C PHE A 912 6.00 9.57 17.41
N GLN A 913 5.57 9.71 16.15
CA GLN A 913 6.25 9.07 15.02
C GLN A 913 7.68 9.60 14.84
N LYS A 914 7.88 10.93 14.94
CA LYS A 914 9.23 11.53 14.90
C LYS A 914 10.12 11.03 16.05
N LEU A 915 9.56 10.90 17.25
CA LEU A 915 10.27 10.41 18.42
C LEU A 915 10.58 8.91 18.35
N MET A 916 9.73 8.10 17.71
CA MET A 916 10.04 6.68 17.44
C MET A 916 11.24 6.54 16.50
N TRP A 917 11.45 7.45 15.56
CA TRP A 917 12.70 7.50 14.80
C TRP A 917 13.87 7.97 15.67
N ASN A 918 13.74 9.14 16.32
CA ASN A 918 14.79 9.75 17.15
C ASN A 918 14.24 10.21 18.51
N PRO A 919 14.47 9.42 19.59
CA PRO A 919 14.02 9.78 20.94
C PRO A 919 14.68 11.05 21.50
N ASP A 920 15.83 11.46 20.97
CA ASP A 920 16.57 12.65 21.41
C ASP A 920 16.26 13.90 20.57
N ALA A 921 15.26 13.83 19.68
CA ALA A 921 14.84 14.97 18.88
C ALA A 921 14.41 16.16 19.76
N ASN A 922 14.67 17.38 19.29
CA ASN A 922 14.27 18.58 20.00
C ASN A 922 12.75 18.77 19.92
N LEU A 923 12.04 18.28 20.93
CA LEU A 923 10.58 18.27 20.97
C LEU A 923 9.96 19.67 20.86
N ALA A 924 10.58 20.68 21.48
CA ALA A 924 10.09 22.06 21.41
C ALA A 924 10.22 22.64 19.99
N GLN A 925 11.32 22.31 19.30
CA GLN A 925 11.53 22.70 17.91
C GLN A 925 10.52 22.01 16.98
N LEU A 926 10.35 20.68 17.11
CA LEU A 926 9.35 19.94 16.34
C LEU A 926 7.93 20.50 16.50
N LYS A 927 7.53 20.81 17.75
CA LYS A 927 6.22 21.44 18.03
C LYS A 927 6.12 22.81 17.37
N SER A 928 7.17 23.63 17.41
CA SER A 928 7.21 24.94 16.76
C SER A 928 7.10 24.82 15.24
N ASP A 929 7.84 23.90 14.62
CA ASP A 929 7.85 23.69 13.17
C ASP A 929 6.50 23.18 12.67
N TYR A 930 5.90 22.23 13.39
CA TYR A 930 4.54 21.78 13.12
C TYR A 930 3.57 22.95 13.14
N LEU A 931 3.55 23.75 14.21
CA LEU A 931 2.62 24.86 14.34
C LEU A 931 2.78 25.88 13.22
N ALA A 932 4.03 26.23 12.88
CA ALA A 932 4.33 27.18 11.82
C ALA A 932 3.89 26.64 10.45
N LYS A 933 4.24 25.40 10.12
CA LYS A 933 3.98 24.82 8.79
C LYS A 933 2.51 24.44 8.58
N VAL A 934 1.88 23.83 9.59
CA VAL A 934 0.52 23.28 9.49
C VAL A 934 -0.53 24.39 9.58
N TYR A 935 -0.31 25.40 10.42
CA TYR A 935 -1.30 26.46 10.68
C TYR A 935 -0.92 27.84 10.15
N GLY A 936 0.30 28.05 9.65
CA GLY A 936 0.70 29.29 8.96
C GLY A 936 0.31 30.55 9.73
N PRO A 937 -0.47 31.48 9.15
CA PRO A 937 -0.95 32.68 9.84
C PRO A 937 -1.70 32.43 11.17
N ALA A 938 -2.30 31.25 11.36
CA ALA A 938 -3.02 30.87 12.58
C ALA A 938 -2.12 30.24 13.66
N ALA A 939 -0.82 30.04 13.39
CA ALA A 939 0.10 29.32 14.27
C ALA A 939 0.13 29.83 15.71
N SER A 940 0.17 31.15 15.93
CA SER A 940 0.21 31.73 17.29
C SER A 940 -1.09 31.49 18.07
N ALA A 941 -2.24 31.49 17.40
CA ALA A 941 -3.53 31.24 18.03
C ALA A 941 -3.69 29.75 18.37
N MET A 942 -3.28 28.86 17.47
CA MET A 942 -3.23 27.42 17.74
C MET A 942 -2.22 27.09 18.85
N ALA A 943 -1.04 27.72 18.88
CA ALA A 943 -0.08 27.56 19.98
C ALA A 943 -0.69 27.92 21.35
N THR A 944 -1.53 28.97 21.37
CA THR A 944 -2.25 29.37 22.59
C THR A 944 -3.26 28.30 23.00
N TYR A 945 -4.06 27.76 22.06
CA TYR A 945 -4.98 26.66 22.31
C TYR A 945 -4.27 25.45 22.92
N TYR A 946 -3.20 24.97 22.27
CA TYR A 946 -2.43 23.82 22.74
C TYR A 946 -1.81 24.04 24.12
N SER A 947 -1.30 25.24 24.38
CA SER A 947 -0.77 25.60 25.70
C SER A 947 -1.84 25.61 26.79
N LEU A 948 -3.09 25.97 26.45
CA LEU A 948 -4.21 25.95 27.40
C LEU A 948 -4.60 24.51 27.74
N ILE A 949 -4.73 23.63 26.74
CA ILE A 949 -4.99 22.19 26.96
C ILE A 949 -3.91 21.57 27.86
N GLU A 950 -2.64 21.85 27.58
CA GLU A 950 -1.51 21.41 28.40
C GLU A 950 -1.55 22.02 29.83
N SER A 951 -2.00 23.27 29.98
CA SER A 951 -2.16 23.88 31.31
C SER A 951 -3.26 23.25 32.15
N GLY A 952 -4.39 22.89 31.52
CA GLY A 952 -5.50 22.19 32.17
C GLY A 952 -5.10 20.78 32.61
N TRP A 953 -4.41 20.05 31.73
CA TRP A 953 -3.77 18.77 32.05
C TRP A 953 -2.85 18.87 33.28
N ASN A 954 -1.98 19.89 33.32
CA ASN A 954 -0.99 20.06 34.38
C ASN A 954 -1.55 20.61 35.71
N MET A 955 -2.83 21.01 35.76
CA MET A 955 -3.45 21.53 36.98
C MET A 955 -3.71 20.44 38.04
N TYR A 956 -3.80 19.19 37.62
CA TYR A 956 -4.17 18.05 38.47
C TYR A 956 -3.14 16.92 38.37
N ASP A 957 -3.11 16.07 39.39
CA ASP A 957 -2.16 14.97 39.59
C ASP A 957 -2.83 13.58 39.57
N ASP A 958 -4.02 13.46 38.95
CA ASP A 958 -4.71 12.18 38.83
C ASP A 958 -3.88 11.19 38.02
N VAL A 959 -3.85 9.92 38.42
CA VAL A 959 -3.30 8.86 37.57
C VAL A 959 -4.17 8.71 36.33
N ILE A 960 -3.54 8.74 35.16
CA ILE A 960 -4.23 8.56 33.88
C ILE A 960 -3.82 7.24 33.26
N ALA A 961 -4.75 6.29 33.17
CA ALA A 961 -4.56 5.02 32.47
C ALA A 961 -5.43 4.95 31.22
N TYR A 962 -5.30 3.86 30.45
CA TYR A 962 -6.12 3.58 29.27
C TYR A 962 -7.61 3.80 29.56
N TYR A 963 -8.15 3.22 30.63
CA TYR A 963 -9.59 3.26 30.96
C TYR A 963 -10.12 4.61 31.49
N THR A 964 -9.32 5.68 31.45
CA THR A 964 -9.77 7.01 31.88
C THR A 964 -10.84 7.56 30.94
N ASP A 965 -11.97 8.01 31.49
CA ASP A 965 -13.10 8.51 30.69
C ASP A 965 -13.06 10.04 30.45
N GLY A 966 -13.99 10.51 29.62
CA GLY A 966 -14.05 11.93 29.23
C GLY A 966 -14.51 12.86 30.34
N SER A 967 -15.06 12.37 31.47
CA SER A 967 -15.39 13.23 32.60
C SER A 967 -14.12 13.81 33.25
N THR A 968 -13.02 13.06 33.22
CA THR A 968 -11.71 13.57 33.63
C THR A 968 -11.13 14.48 32.57
N TYR A 969 -10.99 14.01 31.32
CA TYR A 969 -10.29 14.78 30.29
C TYR A 969 -11.01 16.08 29.90
N ILE A 970 -12.34 16.05 29.75
CA ILE A 970 -13.12 17.22 29.35
C ILE A 970 -13.72 17.92 30.57
N GLY A 971 -14.43 17.18 31.42
CA GLY A 971 -15.08 17.73 32.61
C GLY A 971 -14.09 18.38 33.57
N LYS A 972 -13.03 17.65 33.95
CA LYS A 972 -12.05 18.16 34.92
C LYS A 972 -10.98 19.04 34.28
N TYR A 973 -10.29 18.55 33.25
CA TYR A 973 -9.09 19.22 32.72
C TYR A 973 -9.39 20.40 31.80
N ILE A 974 -10.63 20.55 31.32
CA ILE A 974 -11.05 21.71 30.52
C ILE A 974 -12.03 22.59 31.28
N ILE A 975 -13.14 22.01 31.79
CA ILE A 975 -14.23 22.78 32.38
C ILE A 975 -13.90 23.20 33.82
N ASP A 976 -13.60 22.28 34.73
CA ASP A 976 -13.27 22.61 36.13
C ASP A 976 -11.95 23.39 36.25
N ALA A 977 -11.00 23.13 35.34
CA ALA A 977 -9.77 23.91 35.19
C ALA A 977 -10.03 25.36 34.77
N GLY A 978 -11.23 25.68 34.28
CA GLY A 978 -11.65 27.02 33.88
C GLY A 978 -11.05 27.51 32.55
N ILE A 979 -10.51 26.62 31.71
CA ILE A 979 -9.84 26.99 30.45
C ILE A 979 -10.77 26.98 29.24
N ALA A 980 -11.99 26.43 29.36
CA ALA A 980 -12.90 26.20 28.23
C ALA A 980 -13.14 27.46 27.36
N GLY A 981 -13.41 28.61 27.99
CA GLY A 981 -13.69 29.86 27.28
C GLY A 981 -12.47 30.45 26.57
N ASP A 982 -11.30 30.38 27.20
CA ASP A 982 -10.05 30.89 26.61
C ASP A 982 -9.56 29.99 25.46
N ALA A 983 -9.73 28.67 25.59
CA ALA A 983 -9.41 27.71 24.55
C ALA A 983 -10.35 27.88 23.33
N GLN A 984 -11.65 28.09 23.57
CA GLN A 984 -12.60 28.44 22.52
C GLN A 984 -12.20 29.73 21.79
N LEU A 985 -11.85 30.78 22.53
CA LEU A 985 -11.41 32.05 21.95
C LEU A 985 -10.14 31.88 21.10
N ALA A 986 -9.19 31.05 21.54
CA ALA A 986 -7.99 30.73 20.76
C ALA A 986 -8.34 30.05 19.43
N LEU A 987 -9.28 29.09 19.43
CA LEU A 987 -9.78 28.44 18.21
C LEU A 987 -10.53 29.41 17.29
N ASP A 988 -11.36 30.30 17.83
CA ASP A 988 -12.07 31.33 17.06
C ASP A 988 -11.09 32.29 16.37
N ASN A 989 -10.04 32.71 17.09
CA ASN A 989 -8.98 33.55 16.54
C ASN A 989 -8.19 32.81 15.45
N ALA A 990 -7.84 31.54 15.67
CA ALA A 990 -7.16 30.72 14.69
C ALA A 990 -8.00 30.57 13.41
N TRP A 991 -9.29 30.30 13.56
CA TRP A 991 -10.25 30.18 12.46
C TRP A 991 -10.38 31.49 11.65
N ALA A 992 -10.36 32.65 12.31
CA ALA A 992 -10.45 33.94 11.65
C ALA A 992 -9.19 34.27 10.81
N LEU A 993 -8.02 33.77 11.22
CA LEU A 993 -6.74 33.99 10.53
C LEU A 993 -6.48 32.98 9.39
N ALA A 994 -7.18 31.86 9.40
CA ALA A 994 -6.94 30.72 8.52
C ALA A 994 -7.55 30.90 7.11
N ASP A 995 -6.79 30.49 6.10
CA ASP A 995 -7.31 30.24 4.75
C ASP A 995 -8.12 28.92 4.69
N GLN A 996 -8.59 28.53 3.51
CA GLN A 996 -9.41 27.33 3.36
C GLN A 996 -8.66 26.02 3.72
N LYS A 997 -7.38 25.90 3.33
CA LYS A 997 -6.56 24.71 3.63
C LYS A 997 -6.32 24.60 5.13
N ILE A 998 -5.98 25.72 5.79
CA ILE A 998 -5.76 25.77 7.24
C ILE A 998 -7.08 25.55 8.00
N LYS A 999 -8.21 26.11 7.53
CA LYS A 999 -9.52 25.86 8.14
C LYS A 999 -9.90 24.40 8.12
N ALA A 1000 -9.61 23.67 7.05
CA ALA A 1000 -9.87 22.23 6.98
C ALA A 1000 -9.07 21.43 8.03
N ARG A 1001 -7.90 21.93 8.45
CA ARG A 1001 -7.10 21.34 9.54
C ARG A 1001 -7.59 21.74 10.93
N ILE A 1002 -8.08 22.98 11.10
CA ILE A 1002 -8.62 23.48 12.37
C ILE A 1002 -10.03 22.94 12.66
N ALA A 1003 -10.85 22.74 11.64
CA ALA A 1003 -12.24 22.29 11.75
C ALA A 1003 -12.43 21.08 12.67
N PRO A 1004 -11.73 19.93 12.47
CA PRO A 1004 -11.94 18.77 13.32
C PRO A 1004 -11.58 19.00 14.79
N ILE A 1005 -10.60 19.87 15.08
CA ILE A 1005 -10.23 20.26 16.44
C ILE A 1005 -11.35 21.10 17.05
N LYS A 1006 -11.77 22.14 16.34
CA LYS A 1006 -12.75 23.11 16.80
C LYS A 1006 -14.12 22.51 17.02
N GLU A 1007 -14.62 21.75 16.04
CA GLU A 1007 -15.94 21.11 16.11
C GLU A 1007 -16.00 20.06 17.21
N THR A 1008 -14.94 19.25 17.36
CA THR A 1008 -14.86 18.25 18.43
C THR A 1008 -14.78 18.92 19.80
N PHE A 1009 -13.98 19.97 19.96
CA PHE A 1009 -13.87 20.74 21.20
C PHE A 1009 -15.24 21.31 21.62
N GLU A 1010 -15.96 21.96 20.70
CA GLU A 1010 -17.29 22.53 20.96
C GLU A 1010 -18.31 21.46 21.35
N ALA A 1011 -18.34 20.34 20.60
CA ALA A 1011 -19.24 19.23 20.89
C ALA A 1011 -18.99 18.61 22.27
N MET A 1012 -17.71 18.41 22.63
CA MET A 1012 -17.34 17.81 23.91
C MET A 1012 -17.60 18.75 25.08
N VAL A 1013 -17.21 20.02 24.99
CA VAL A 1013 -17.51 21.00 26.05
C VAL A 1013 -19.02 21.09 26.28
N ALA A 1014 -19.84 21.10 25.22
CA ALA A 1014 -21.29 21.10 25.36
C ALA A 1014 -21.82 19.83 26.05
N ALA A 1015 -21.31 18.65 25.67
CA ALA A 1015 -21.74 17.37 26.25
C ALA A 1015 -21.42 17.26 27.75
N TYR A 1016 -20.25 17.73 28.19
CA TYR A 1016 -19.81 17.63 29.59
C TYR A 1016 -20.17 18.84 30.46
N SER A 1017 -20.67 19.94 29.87
CA SER A 1017 -21.23 21.07 30.62
C SER A 1017 -22.71 20.90 30.97
N ALA A 1018 -23.38 19.88 30.41
CA ALA A 1018 -24.78 19.60 30.71
C ALA A 1018 -24.93 19.03 32.14
N PRO A 1019 -25.87 19.57 32.95
CA PRO A 1019 -25.99 19.25 34.38
C PRO A 1019 -26.50 17.85 34.70
#